data_AF-A0A8H8C1U5-F1
#
_entry.id   AF-A0A8H8C1U5-F1
#
_cell.length_a   1.000
_cell.length_b   1.000
_cell.length_c   1.000
_cell.angle_alpha   90.00
_cell.angle_beta   90.00
_cell.angle_gamma   90.00
#
_symmetry.space_group_name_H-M   'P 1'
#
loop_
_entity.id
_entity.type
_entity.pdbx_description
1 polymer ?
#
loop_
_entity_poly.entity_id
_entity_poly.type
_entity_poly.pdbx_seq_one_letter_code
_entity_poly.pdbx_strand_id
1 'polypeptide(L)'
;MSRHEAITDAHHDTFKWIYDATVSGFSTWLRTQDGVFWISGKPGSGKSTLMKYITHSQETRQILAGWTGSEGVTLLSHYFWGSGTSMQKSKQGLLQSLLHDIFQEYPSYIRIMCPKRWAGTKNGLASRAESWSISEMLAAFETIVDQESMTAKFCVFIDGLDEYNGEFSGLCDMVKRISKSSNIKICISSRPLNAFENAFGQESSQKLYVHSLTSNDILKFAQDRLQSHCRWAACAFDDAQKLALVEDLGSRSEGVFLWVFLVTEELRRGLDNDDNICHLQRRLEKLPRDLERLFNHILASVEEFYHNEMADILQIALYPKAPLQVHIYGYHLQQYYDESDVLRGPVEVLTNGLLERRGHYVEFLHRTVRDYLLTRDMCDFLAAKSTPDFDVNYAISRAYVIYIKSTLFPAGFSMISDAEYEGTIIDYLEETLSCTSKAVHCTTDLVFELLDELESTLVEMSREWEPLCPRRMFRDLVIQSNLPAYVSMKLSDPAYRDLSPVSPLYVASKAFTYTPSTIKLLLEHGELPNQPEDIQVMLAPWLSFVREVSPWGQLRGRRFSSALECGLFSIFLAHGADPNGQLPVTPGYSLTAFAIYLQLTFSTHVSEISSETYLHSLSSFLERNPDFSACVRLDDYFYQQKPADESYKWWPDQGESSTVLRACDGLSSVRSRPPLRGMIPSRRLKLLSRVVEMIIREGVKRNWDLELLPYFARGLP
;
A
#
# COMPACT_ATOMS: atom_id res chain seq x y z
N MET A 1 8.79 2.82 13.32
CA MET A 1 9.87 1.81 13.30
C MET A 1 10.12 1.43 11.85
N SER A 2 11.39 1.37 11.44
CA SER A 2 11.75 0.88 10.10
C SER A 2 11.96 -0.65 10.14
N ARG A 3 11.76 -1.35 9.02
CA ARG A 3 12.04 -2.80 8.96
C ARG A 3 13.47 -3.14 9.36
N HIS A 4 14.42 -2.29 9.00
CA HIS A 4 15.82 -2.45 9.36
C HIS A 4 16.03 -2.57 10.88
N GLU A 5 15.33 -1.76 11.67
CA GLU A 5 15.37 -1.80 13.14
C GLU A 5 14.70 -3.06 13.70
N ALA A 6 13.64 -3.55 13.05
CA ALA A 6 12.91 -4.73 13.48
C ALA A 6 13.65 -6.06 13.19
N ILE A 7 14.61 -6.06 12.26
CA ILE A 7 15.46 -7.22 11.98
C ILE A 7 16.47 -7.39 13.12
N THR A 8 16.48 -8.57 13.74
CA THR A 8 17.45 -8.91 14.78
C THR A 8 18.87 -8.91 14.24
N ASP A 9 19.83 -8.51 15.07
CA ASP A 9 21.24 -8.61 14.72
C ASP A 9 21.68 -10.06 14.55
N ALA A 10 22.72 -10.28 13.74
CA ALA A 10 23.31 -11.59 13.58
C ALA A 10 23.84 -12.10 14.93
N HIS A 11 23.63 -13.38 15.20
CA HIS A 11 24.20 -14.02 16.39
C HIS A 11 25.73 -13.94 16.32
N HIS A 12 26.38 -13.81 17.48
CA HIS A 12 27.84 -13.68 17.56
C HIS A 12 28.55 -14.80 16.78
N ASP A 13 29.54 -14.41 15.97
CA ASP A 13 30.33 -15.24 15.05
C ASP A 13 29.57 -16.00 13.95
N THR A 14 28.33 -15.66 13.64
CA THR A 14 27.61 -16.24 12.49
C THR A 14 27.87 -15.47 11.20
N PHE A 15 27.56 -16.07 10.05
CA PHE A 15 27.67 -15.51 8.70
C PHE A 15 29.06 -15.11 8.19
N LYS A 16 30.13 -15.28 8.98
CA LYS A 16 31.52 -14.94 8.56
C LYS A 16 31.96 -15.65 7.28
N TRP A 17 31.40 -16.82 6.99
CA TRP A 17 31.65 -17.60 5.78
C TRP A 17 31.27 -16.86 4.48
N ILE A 18 30.43 -15.80 4.53
CA ILE A 18 30.04 -15.02 3.35
C ILE A 18 31.22 -14.29 2.70
N TYR A 19 32.33 -14.09 3.43
CA TYR A 19 33.52 -13.45 2.88
C TYR A 19 34.54 -14.46 2.33
N ASP A 20 34.37 -15.75 2.64
CA ASP A 20 35.21 -16.82 2.12
C ASP A 20 34.88 -17.08 0.65
N ALA A 21 35.84 -16.79 -0.23
CA ALA A 21 35.70 -16.94 -1.67
C ALA A 21 35.58 -18.41 -2.12
N THR A 22 35.94 -19.38 -1.28
CA THR A 22 35.79 -20.82 -1.55
C THR A 22 34.36 -21.30 -1.25
N VAL A 23 33.65 -20.61 -0.37
CA VAL A 23 32.29 -20.94 0.07
C VAL A 23 31.24 -20.13 -0.68
N SER A 24 31.53 -18.85 -0.96
CA SER A 24 30.59 -17.95 -1.62
C SER A 24 31.26 -17.07 -2.67
N GLY A 25 30.50 -16.72 -3.72
CA GLY A 25 30.94 -15.77 -4.75
C GLY A 25 30.88 -14.31 -4.31
N PHE A 26 30.40 -14.01 -3.10
CA PHE A 26 30.06 -12.64 -2.68
C PHE A 26 31.28 -11.72 -2.61
N SER A 27 32.37 -12.16 -1.96
CA SER A 27 33.58 -11.35 -1.86
C SER A 27 34.24 -11.13 -3.22
N THR A 28 34.16 -12.11 -4.14
CA THR A 28 34.59 -11.98 -5.53
C THR A 28 33.74 -10.97 -6.28
N TRP A 29 32.41 -11.06 -6.14
CA TRP A 29 31.47 -10.14 -6.77
C TRP A 29 31.69 -8.69 -6.34
N LEU A 30 31.84 -8.44 -5.03
CA LEU A 30 32.14 -7.11 -4.49
C LEU A 30 33.40 -6.51 -5.12
N ARG A 31 34.40 -7.35 -5.40
CA ARG A 31 35.74 -6.91 -5.82
C ARG A 31 35.87 -6.74 -7.34
N THR A 32 35.30 -7.64 -8.14
CA THR A 32 35.63 -7.72 -9.59
C THR A 32 34.46 -7.86 -10.55
N GLN A 33 33.24 -8.16 -10.10
CA GLN A 33 32.12 -8.43 -11.02
C GLN A 33 31.05 -7.35 -10.96
N ASP A 34 30.46 -6.99 -12.09
CA ASP A 34 29.35 -6.05 -12.16
C ASP A 34 27.98 -6.75 -12.14
N GLY A 35 26.92 -5.96 -12.02
CA GLY A 35 25.55 -6.46 -12.06
C GLY A 35 24.98 -6.79 -10.68
N VAL A 36 24.16 -7.84 -10.64
CA VAL A 36 23.31 -8.18 -9.50
C VAL A 36 23.84 -9.43 -8.81
N PHE A 37 24.02 -9.37 -7.49
CA PHE A 37 24.22 -10.56 -6.66
C PHE A 37 22.92 -10.94 -5.96
N TRP A 38 22.51 -12.20 -6.09
CA TRP A 38 21.24 -12.67 -5.56
C TRP A 38 21.41 -13.64 -4.39
N ILE A 39 20.91 -13.22 -3.23
CA ILE A 39 20.83 -14.03 -2.01
C ILE A 39 19.43 -14.64 -1.92
N SER A 40 19.34 -15.95 -2.12
CA SER A 40 18.09 -16.71 -2.08
C SER A 40 18.08 -17.67 -0.88
N GLY A 41 16.90 -18.17 -0.52
CA GLY A 41 16.78 -19.19 0.52
C GLY A 41 15.39 -19.37 1.09
N LYS A 42 15.21 -20.49 1.80
CA LYS A 42 13.94 -20.86 2.45
C LYS A 42 13.43 -19.74 3.38
N PRO A 43 12.11 -19.60 3.58
CA PRO A 43 11.57 -18.71 4.60
C PRO A 43 12.17 -19.03 5.98
N GLY A 44 12.49 -18.00 6.77
CA GLY A 44 13.10 -18.19 8.10
C GLY A 44 14.58 -18.63 8.10
N SER A 45 15.27 -18.68 6.95
CA SER A 45 16.69 -19.09 6.86
C SER A 45 17.70 -18.01 7.24
N GLY A 46 17.28 -16.83 7.74
CA GLY A 46 18.18 -15.75 8.13
C GLY A 46 18.66 -14.80 7.02
N LYS A 47 17.99 -14.75 5.85
CA LYS A 47 18.36 -13.84 4.73
C LYS A 47 18.42 -12.36 5.15
N SER A 48 17.37 -11.85 5.79
CA SER A 48 17.30 -10.44 6.20
C SER A 48 18.34 -10.10 7.26
N THR A 49 18.62 -11.05 8.16
CA THR A 49 19.72 -10.95 9.14
C THR A 49 21.08 -10.91 8.45
N LEU A 50 21.31 -11.76 7.44
CA LEU A 50 22.52 -11.72 6.61
C LEU A 50 22.66 -10.39 5.85
N MET A 51 21.57 -9.89 5.25
CA MET A 51 21.55 -8.60 4.55
C MET A 51 21.93 -7.46 5.51
N LYS A 52 21.33 -7.43 6.72
CA LYS A 52 21.68 -6.46 7.74
C LYS A 52 23.16 -6.53 8.13
N TYR A 53 23.67 -7.74 8.33
CA TYR A 53 25.07 -8.01 8.66
C TYR A 53 26.03 -7.49 7.59
N ILE A 54 25.84 -7.85 6.32
CA ILE A 54 26.76 -7.46 5.25
C ILE A 54 26.71 -5.96 4.93
N THR A 55 25.55 -5.30 5.11
CA THR A 55 25.41 -3.84 4.90
C THR A 55 26.19 -3.05 5.97
N HIS A 56 26.29 -3.55 7.20
CA HIS A 56 26.96 -2.86 8.31
C HIS A 56 28.41 -3.34 8.55
N SER A 57 28.85 -4.39 7.86
CA SER A 57 30.19 -4.95 8.01
C SER A 57 31.29 -4.02 7.47
N GLN A 58 32.37 -3.91 8.25
CA GLN A 58 33.58 -3.20 7.85
C GLN A 58 34.32 -3.96 6.74
N GLU A 59 34.28 -5.29 6.74
CA GLU A 59 34.86 -6.15 5.72
C GLU A 59 34.23 -5.89 4.35
N THR A 60 32.91 -5.72 4.27
CA THR A 60 32.22 -5.29 3.02
C THR A 60 32.82 -3.99 2.48
N ARG A 61 32.97 -2.97 3.35
CA ARG A 61 33.55 -1.67 2.97
C ARG A 61 35.00 -1.80 2.51
N GLN A 62 35.80 -2.61 3.20
CA GLN A 62 37.21 -2.86 2.84
C GLN A 62 37.35 -3.55 1.48
N ILE A 63 36.51 -4.55 1.19
CA ILE A 63 36.55 -5.24 -0.10
C ILE A 63 36.12 -4.29 -1.23
N LEU A 64 35.07 -3.50 -1.01
CA LEU A 64 34.57 -2.51 -1.97
C LEU A 64 35.57 -1.37 -2.23
N ALA A 65 36.41 -1.01 -1.26
CA ALA A 65 37.46 -0.01 -1.46
C ALA A 65 38.42 -0.39 -2.61
N GLY A 66 38.63 -1.69 -2.83
CA GLY A 66 39.40 -2.18 -3.98
C GLY A 66 38.72 -1.92 -5.33
N TRP A 67 37.39 -1.88 -5.37
CA TRP A 67 36.62 -1.54 -6.58
C TRP A 67 36.51 -0.02 -6.79
N THR A 68 36.44 0.77 -5.72
CA THR A 68 36.24 2.23 -5.82
C THR A 68 37.52 3.05 -5.94
N GLY A 69 38.67 2.48 -5.57
CA GLY A 69 39.91 3.24 -5.51
C GLY A 69 39.81 4.38 -4.47
N SER A 70 40.31 5.56 -4.81
CA SER A 70 40.42 6.70 -3.89
C SER A 70 39.12 7.46 -3.61
N GLU A 71 38.05 7.21 -4.38
CA GLU A 71 36.82 8.01 -4.31
C GLU A 71 35.80 7.52 -3.27
N GLY A 72 36.03 6.35 -2.66
CA GLY A 72 35.14 5.77 -1.67
C GLY A 72 33.87 5.14 -2.27
N VAL A 73 33.10 4.44 -1.42
CA VAL A 73 31.85 3.76 -1.80
C VAL A 73 30.71 4.22 -0.89
N THR A 74 29.58 4.54 -1.50
CA THR A 74 28.34 4.79 -0.77
C THR A 74 27.53 3.50 -0.70
N LEU A 75 27.23 3.07 0.51
CA LEU A 75 26.35 1.92 0.75
C LEU A 75 24.92 2.42 0.91
N LEU A 76 24.04 1.97 0.02
CA LEU A 76 22.62 2.27 0.07
C LEU A 76 21.87 1.01 0.47
N SER A 77 20.76 1.15 1.18
CA SER A 77 19.94 -0.01 1.53
C SER A 77 18.46 0.28 1.52
N HIS A 78 17.68 -0.71 1.11
CA HIS A 78 16.23 -0.68 1.18
C HIS A 78 15.71 -2.03 1.66
N TYR A 79 14.77 -2.01 2.58
CA TYR A 79 14.17 -3.21 3.17
C TYR A 79 12.67 -3.17 2.91
N PHE A 80 12.20 -3.97 1.95
CA PHE A 80 10.76 -4.11 1.69
C PHE A 80 10.08 -4.72 2.90
N TRP A 81 8.97 -4.15 3.38
CA TRP A 81 8.30 -4.66 4.58
C TRP A 81 6.85 -5.03 4.33
N GLY A 82 6.56 -6.32 4.28
CA GLY A 82 5.24 -6.91 4.05
C GLY A 82 4.22 -6.60 5.15
N SER A 83 4.68 -6.22 6.35
CA SER A 83 3.84 -5.66 7.42
C SER A 83 3.90 -4.12 7.51
N GLY A 84 4.74 -3.48 6.69
CA GLY A 84 4.89 -2.02 6.67
C GLY A 84 3.76 -1.28 5.93
N THR A 85 3.97 0.01 5.69
CA THR A 85 3.03 0.86 4.93
C THR A 85 3.01 0.52 3.44
N SER A 86 1.99 0.99 2.71
CA SER A 86 1.94 0.87 1.24
C SER A 86 3.20 1.42 0.56
N MET A 87 3.81 2.47 1.11
CA MET A 87 5.06 3.04 0.59
C MET A 87 6.24 2.08 0.77
N GLN A 88 6.37 1.45 1.95
CA GLN A 88 7.45 0.49 2.27
C GLN A 88 7.36 -0.82 1.48
N LYS A 89 6.25 -1.05 0.76
CA LYS A 89 6.04 -2.21 -0.12
C LYS A 89 6.09 -1.85 -1.61
N SER A 90 6.35 -0.59 -1.95
CA SER A 90 6.17 -0.07 -3.30
C SER A 90 7.49 0.23 -4.02
N LYS A 91 7.43 0.19 -5.35
CA LYS A 91 8.53 0.63 -6.24
C LYS A 91 8.86 2.10 -6.01
N GLN A 92 7.84 2.93 -5.73
CA GLN A 92 8.02 4.33 -5.41
C GLN A 92 8.82 4.50 -4.13
N GLY A 93 8.50 3.76 -3.06
CA GLY A 93 9.24 3.81 -1.80
C GLY A 93 10.71 3.41 -1.95
N LEU A 94 10.99 2.35 -2.71
CA LEU A 94 12.36 1.95 -3.06
C LEU A 94 13.12 3.09 -3.73
N LEU A 95 12.60 3.63 -4.84
CA LEU A 95 13.28 4.68 -5.60
C LEU A 95 13.45 5.97 -4.78
N GLN A 96 12.43 6.39 -4.03
CA GLN A 96 12.49 7.59 -3.19
C GLN A 96 13.52 7.45 -2.07
N SER A 97 13.57 6.29 -1.40
CA SER A 97 14.56 6.06 -0.34
C SER A 97 15.99 6.13 -0.87
N LEU A 98 16.26 5.46 -1.99
CA LEU A 98 17.59 5.46 -2.61
C LEU A 98 17.99 6.85 -3.14
N LEU A 99 17.09 7.57 -3.82
CA LEU A 99 17.37 8.93 -4.29
C LEU A 99 17.59 9.89 -3.13
N HIS A 100 16.78 9.78 -2.08
CA HIS A 100 16.94 10.59 -0.88
C HIS A 100 18.34 10.41 -0.30
N ASP A 101 18.79 9.17 -0.09
CA ASP A 101 20.10 8.88 0.49
C ASP A 101 21.24 9.37 -0.42
N ILE A 102 21.14 9.17 -1.74
CA ILE A 102 22.09 9.70 -2.73
C ILE A 102 22.18 11.24 -2.64
N PHE A 103 21.04 11.92 -2.57
CA PHE A 103 21.00 13.38 -2.56
C PHE A 103 21.42 14.00 -1.22
N GLN A 104 21.25 13.29 -0.11
CA GLN A 104 21.79 13.70 1.18
C GLN A 104 23.32 13.66 1.17
N GLU A 105 23.91 12.62 0.58
CA GLU A 105 25.37 12.47 0.53
C GLU A 105 26.01 13.33 -0.56
N TYR A 106 25.35 13.44 -1.72
CA TYR A 106 25.81 14.23 -2.86
C TYR A 106 24.76 15.26 -3.32
N PRO A 107 24.57 16.38 -2.57
CA PRO A 107 23.60 17.41 -2.95
C PRO A 107 23.83 18.02 -4.34
N SER A 108 25.07 18.02 -4.83
CA SER A 108 25.41 18.47 -6.18
C SER A 108 24.74 17.64 -7.28
N TYR A 109 24.46 16.36 -7.02
CA TYR A 109 23.85 15.44 -7.99
C TYR A 109 22.38 15.77 -8.26
N ILE A 110 21.69 16.47 -7.36
CA ILE A 110 20.31 16.93 -7.58
C ILE A 110 20.21 17.74 -8.87
N ARG A 111 21.22 18.59 -9.16
CA ARG A 111 21.24 19.43 -10.37
C ARG A 111 21.39 18.62 -11.65
N ILE A 112 22.11 17.51 -11.57
CA ILE A 112 22.49 16.65 -12.70
C ILE A 112 21.38 15.65 -12.97
N MET A 113 20.92 14.96 -11.93
CA MET A 113 19.91 13.91 -12.01
C MET A 113 18.49 14.48 -12.18
N CYS A 114 18.24 15.71 -11.71
CA CYS A 114 16.90 16.31 -11.71
C CYS A 114 16.90 17.75 -12.26
N PRO A 115 17.40 17.97 -13.49
CA PRO A 115 17.63 19.31 -14.03
C PRO A 115 16.34 20.11 -14.17
N LYS A 116 15.23 19.44 -14.54
CA LYS A 116 13.90 20.08 -14.67
C LYS A 116 13.39 20.62 -13.34
N ARG A 117 13.43 19.81 -12.28
CA ARG A 117 13.03 20.24 -10.92
C ARG A 117 13.95 21.32 -10.38
N TRP A 118 15.26 21.17 -10.60
CA TRP A 118 16.23 22.17 -10.19
C TRP A 118 15.98 23.54 -10.83
N ALA A 119 15.71 23.59 -12.14
CA ALA A 119 15.34 24.82 -12.83
C ALA A 119 14.04 25.45 -12.28
N GLY A 120 13.02 24.62 -12.01
CA GLY A 120 11.74 25.06 -11.45
C GLY A 120 11.83 25.72 -10.07
N THR A 121 12.77 25.29 -9.21
CA THR A 121 13.00 25.91 -7.89
C THR A 121 13.51 27.35 -7.98
N LYS A 122 14.34 27.67 -8.97
CA LYS A 122 14.91 29.02 -9.16
C LYS A 122 13.90 30.03 -9.65
N ASN A 123 12.88 29.57 -10.36
CA ASN A 123 11.84 30.41 -10.95
C ASN A 123 10.66 30.65 -9.98
N GLY A 124 10.79 30.28 -8.70
CA GLY A 124 9.67 30.35 -7.74
C GLY A 124 8.51 29.40 -8.09
N LEU A 125 8.75 28.41 -8.97
CA LEU A 125 7.72 27.54 -9.51
C LEU A 125 7.54 26.22 -8.75
N ALA A 126 8.53 25.81 -7.97
CA ALA A 126 8.46 24.59 -7.18
C ALA A 126 7.43 24.75 -6.04
N SER A 127 6.20 24.29 -6.27
CA SER A 127 5.29 24.03 -5.16
C SER A 127 5.91 22.92 -4.32
N ARG A 128 5.90 23.07 -3.00
CA ARG A 128 6.29 21.99 -2.06
C ARG A 128 5.39 20.74 -2.16
N ALA A 129 4.36 20.77 -3.02
CA ALA A 129 3.31 19.76 -3.14
C ALA A 129 3.41 18.85 -4.40
N GLU A 130 4.36 19.06 -5.31
CA GLU A 130 4.47 18.20 -6.51
C GLU A 130 5.12 16.84 -6.19
N SER A 131 4.29 15.81 -6.11
CA SER A 131 4.72 14.41 -5.95
C SER A 131 5.65 13.96 -7.09
N TRP A 132 6.65 13.13 -6.75
CA TRP A 132 7.54 12.51 -7.73
C TRP A 132 6.84 11.37 -8.47
N SER A 133 6.90 11.37 -9.80
CA SER A 133 6.43 10.24 -10.60
C SER A 133 7.48 9.14 -10.67
N ILE A 134 7.06 7.88 -10.81
CA ILE A 134 7.98 6.73 -10.97
C ILE A 134 8.88 6.92 -12.20
N SER A 135 8.31 7.36 -13.33
CA SER A 135 9.07 7.58 -14.58
C SER A 135 10.16 8.63 -14.40
N GLU A 136 9.88 9.69 -13.65
CA GLU A 136 10.87 10.73 -13.35
C GLU A 136 12.00 10.21 -12.46
N MET A 137 11.68 9.43 -11.43
CA MET A 137 12.71 8.84 -10.56
C MET A 137 13.58 7.82 -11.32
N LEU A 138 12.99 7.03 -12.20
CA LEU A 138 13.74 6.11 -13.05
C LEU A 138 14.66 6.87 -14.01
N ALA A 139 14.17 7.93 -14.64
CA ALA A 139 15.00 8.78 -15.49
C ALA A 139 16.17 9.39 -14.70
N ALA A 140 15.96 9.76 -13.44
CA ALA A 140 17.05 10.23 -12.57
C ALA A 140 18.10 9.13 -12.34
N PHE A 141 17.72 7.88 -12.06
CA PHE A 141 18.70 6.78 -11.96
C PHE A 141 19.41 6.49 -13.30
N GLU A 142 18.69 6.58 -14.42
CA GLU A 142 19.27 6.40 -15.75
C GLU A 142 20.35 7.46 -16.05
N THR A 143 20.24 8.69 -15.51
CA THR A 143 21.35 9.67 -15.65
C THR A 143 22.65 9.26 -14.95
N ILE A 144 22.60 8.46 -13.87
CA ILE A 144 23.82 7.90 -13.24
C ILE A 144 24.47 6.89 -14.18
N VAL A 145 23.67 6.17 -14.97
CA VAL A 145 24.15 5.16 -15.92
C VAL A 145 24.88 5.84 -17.09
N ASP A 146 24.42 7.00 -17.54
CA ASP A 146 24.84 7.61 -18.80
C ASP A 146 25.93 8.71 -18.68
N GLN A 147 26.23 9.21 -17.47
CA GLN A 147 27.09 10.39 -17.29
C GLN A 147 28.49 10.06 -16.73
N GLU A 148 29.53 10.30 -17.53
CA GLU A 148 30.94 10.17 -17.12
C GLU A 148 31.34 11.14 -15.99
N SER A 149 30.59 12.24 -15.81
CA SER A 149 30.84 13.24 -14.76
C SER A 149 30.49 12.76 -13.35
N MET A 150 29.79 11.63 -13.23
CA MET A 150 29.43 11.02 -11.95
C MET A 150 30.42 9.90 -11.62
N THR A 151 31.40 10.24 -10.78
CA THR A 151 32.47 9.31 -10.40
C THR A 151 32.18 8.51 -9.12
N ALA A 152 31.16 8.93 -8.34
CA ALA A 152 30.75 8.21 -7.15
C ALA A 152 30.20 6.82 -7.49
N LYS A 153 30.54 5.86 -6.62
CA LYS A 153 30.17 4.46 -6.77
C LYS A 153 29.24 4.03 -5.65
N PHE A 154 28.18 3.31 -6.04
CA PHE A 154 27.09 2.91 -5.17
C PHE A 154 27.02 1.38 -5.06
N CYS A 155 26.94 0.88 -3.84
CA CYS A 155 26.58 -0.52 -3.59
C CYS A 155 25.23 -0.57 -2.87
N VAL A 156 24.23 -1.09 -3.57
CA VAL A 156 22.82 -1.06 -3.15
C VAL A 156 22.43 -2.44 -2.62
N PHE A 157 21.92 -2.48 -1.38
CA PHE A 157 21.37 -3.68 -0.76
C PHE A 157 19.85 -3.61 -0.72
N ILE A 158 19.15 -4.56 -1.36
CA ILE A 158 17.69 -4.60 -1.39
C ILE A 158 17.22 -5.90 -0.75
N ASP A 159 16.67 -5.82 0.47
CA ASP A 159 16.14 -6.99 1.19
C ASP A 159 14.65 -7.20 0.92
N GLY A 160 14.25 -8.47 0.76
CA GLY A 160 12.85 -8.87 0.72
C GLY A 160 12.15 -8.52 -0.59
N LEU A 161 12.81 -8.72 -1.74
CA LEU A 161 12.23 -8.42 -3.06
C LEU A 161 10.91 -9.16 -3.32
N ASP A 162 10.70 -10.32 -2.68
CA ASP A 162 9.45 -11.08 -2.68
C ASP A 162 8.30 -10.42 -1.90
N GLU A 163 8.56 -9.34 -1.16
CA GLU A 163 7.56 -8.58 -0.39
C GLU A 163 7.08 -7.31 -1.12
N TYR A 164 7.55 -7.12 -2.36
CA TYR A 164 7.03 -6.09 -3.24
C TYR A 164 5.55 -6.39 -3.60
N ASN A 165 4.68 -5.40 -3.46
CA ASN A 165 3.24 -5.57 -3.68
C ASN A 165 2.77 -5.35 -5.13
N GLY A 166 3.69 -5.21 -6.09
CA GLY A 166 3.36 -5.03 -7.51
C GLY A 166 3.93 -6.14 -8.39
N GLU A 167 4.01 -5.89 -9.70
CA GLU A 167 4.45 -6.89 -10.67
C GLU A 167 5.97 -7.14 -10.62
N PHE A 168 6.38 -8.37 -10.30
CA PHE A 168 7.81 -8.72 -10.17
C PHE A 168 8.61 -8.52 -11.46
N SER A 169 8.02 -8.74 -12.65
CA SER A 169 8.69 -8.57 -13.95
C SER A 169 9.23 -7.14 -14.10
N GLY A 170 8.38 -6.13 -13.91
CA GLY A 170 8.73 -4.73 -14.01
C GLY A 170 9.64 -4.23 -12.88
N LEU A 171 9.76 -4.95 -11.76
CA LEU A 171 10.77 -4.69 -10.73
C LEU A 171 12.13 -5.28 -11.13
N CYS A 172 12.15 -6.54 -11.58
CA CYS A 172 13.36 -7.20 -12.06
C CYS A 172 13.99 -6.46 -13.24
N ASP A 173 13.19 -6.01 -14.20
CA ASP A 173 13.67 -5.25 -15.36
C ASP A 173 14.30 -3.92 -14.98
N MET A 174 13.73 -3.26 -13.95
CA MET A 174 14.28 -2.02 -13.41
C MET A 174 15.63 -2.28 -12.73
N VAL A 175 15.71 -3.28 -11.84
CA VAL A 175 16.96 -3.65 -11.16
C VAL A 175 18.04 -3.99 -12.17
N LYS A 176 17.72 -4.78 -13.20
CA LYS A 176 18.64 -5.12 -14.29
C LYS A 176 19.09 -3.91 -15.10
N ARG A 177 18.24 -2.90 -15.26
CA ARG A 177 18.59 -1.69 -16.00
C ARG A 177 19.56 -0.82 -15.21
N ILE A 178 19.29 -0.62 -13.93
CA ILE A 178 20.16 0.15 -13.04
C ILE A 178 21.51 -0.55 -12.86
N SER A 179 21.53 -1.88 -12.76
CA SER A 179 22.75 -2.67 -12.59
C SER A 179 23.64 -2.74 -13.85
N LYS A 180 23.26 -2.14 -14.97
CA LYS A 180 24.13 -2.04 -16.17
C LYS A 180 25.24 -1.02 -16.00
N SER A 181 25.08 -0.06 -15.08
CA SER A 181 26.13 0.91 -14.78
C SER A 181 27.29 0.23 -14.05
N SER A 182 28.52 0.48 -14.50
CA SER A 182 29.74 0.06 -13.81
C SER A 182 29.97 0.79 -12.49
N ASN A 183 29.18 1.84 -12.20
CA ASN A 183 29.21 2.59 -10.95
C ASN A 183 28.21 2.06 -9.91
N ILE A 184 27.34 1.11 -10.27
CA ILE A 184 26.31 0.58 -9.37
C ILE A 184 26.41 -0.93 -9.27
N LYS A 185 26.62 -1.43 -8.04
CA LYS A 185 26.46 -2.84 -7.69
C LYS A 185 25.16 -3.01 -6.91
N ILE A 186 24.42 -4.08 -7.19
CA ILE A 186 23.16 -4.36 -6.48
C ILE A 186 23.20 -5.77 -5.88
N CYS A 187 23.06 -5.88 -4.56
CA CYS A 187 22.82 -7.13 -3.87
C CYS A 187 21.35 -7.20 -3.47
N ILE A 188 20.64 -8.23 -3.93
CA ILE A 188 19.22 -8.42 -3.64
C ILE A 188 18.99 -9.69 -2.82
N SER A 189 17.98 -9.69 -1.95
CA SER A 189 17.52 -10.88 -1.25
C SER A 189 16.06 -11.21 -1.58
N SER A 190 15.73 -12.50 -1.75
CA SER A 190 14.34 -12.93 -1.89
C SER A 190 14.13 -14.43 -1.58
N ARG A 191 12.88 -14.89 -1.60
CA ARG A 191 12.54 -16.32 -1.69
C ARG A 191 12.90 -16.88 -3.08
N PRO A 192 13.10 -18.20 -3.22
CA PRO A 192 13.37 -18.85 -4.52
C PRO A 192 12.10 -18.94 -5.37
N LEU A 193 11.50 -17.80 -5.74
CA LEU A 193 10.37 -17.75 -6.66
C LEU A 193 10.89 -17.86 -8.10
N ASN A 194 10.13 -18.54 -8.97
CA ASN A 194 10.48 -18.73 -10.38
C ASN A 194 10.82 -17.42 -11.10
N ALA A 195 10.11 -16.32 -10.77
CA ALA A 195 10.38 -15.00 -11.35
C ALA A 195 11.81 -14.51 -11.07
N PHE A 196 12.33 -14.75 -9.86
CA PHE A 196 13.69 -14.36 -9.46
C PHE A 196 14.75 -15.37 -9.92
N GLU A 197 14.44 -16.66 -9.93
CA GLU A 197 15.31 -17.69 -10.53
C GLU A 197 15.55 -17.41 -12.02
N ASN A 198 14.48 -17.11 -12.77
CA ASN A 198 14.59 -16.78 -14.19
C ASN A 198 15.32 -15.44 -14.40
N ALA A 199 15.15 -14.48 -13.49
CA ALA A 199 15.76 -13.16 -13.63
C ALA A 199 17.24 -13.12 -13.24
N PHE A 200 17.64 -13.78 -12.15
CA PHE A 200 18.93 -13.61 -11.49
C PHE A 200 19.65 -14.95 -11.18
N GLY A 201 19.00 -16.10 -11.33
CA GLY A 201 19.54 -17.41 -10.96
C GLY A 201 20.45 -18.08 -12.02
N GLN A 202 20.66 -17.46 -13.18
CA GLN A 202 21.38 -18.06 -14.30
C GLN A 202 22.89 -18.21 -14.02
N GLU A 203 23.50 -17.21 -13.38
CA GLU A 203 24.93 -17.19 -13.08
C GLU A 203 25.23 -17.77 -11.69
N SER A 204 25.93 -18.90 -11.63
CA SER A 204 26.21 -19.57 -10.35
C SER A 204 27.20 -18.82 -9.47
N SER A 205 28.03 -17.95 -10.05
CA SER A 205 28.98 -17.12 -9.29
C SER A 205 28.34 -15.89 -8.62
N GLN A 206 27.13 -15.52 -9.04
CA GLN A 206 26.38 -14.35 -8.56
C GLN A 206 25.12 -14.73 -7.79
N LYS A 207 25.03 -15.98 -7.33
CA LYS A 207 23.90 -16.49 -6.56
C LYS A 207 24.34 -17.26 -5.34
N LEU A 208 23.51 -17.23 -4.31
CA LEU A 208 23.76 -17.91 -3.05
C LEU A 208 22.45 -18.43 -2.46
N TYR A 209 22.44 -19.68 -2.00
CA TYR A 209 21.33 -20.22 -1.20
C TYR A 209 21.71 -20.28 0.27
N VAL A 210 21.21 -19.33 1.07
CA VAL A 210 21.61 -19.16 2.48
C VAL A 210 21.39 -20.44 3.30
N HIS A 211 20.24 -21.09 3.15
CA HIS A 211 19.89 -22.30 3.88
C HIS A 211 20.85 -23.49 3.64
N SER A 212 21.65 -23.47 2.58
CA SER A 212 22.64 -24.52 2.30
C SER A 212 23.98 -24.28 3.01
N LEU A 213 24.19 -23.08 3.57
CA LEU A 213 25.49 -22.63 4.10
C LEU A 213 25.45 -22.27 5.59
N THR A 214 24.26 -22.23 6.20
CA THR A 214 24.05 -21.83 7.60
C THR A 214 24.14 -22.98 8.60
N SER A 215 24.42 -24.21 8.18
CA SER A 215 24.38 -25.40 9.06
C SER A 215 25.29 -25.26 10.30
N ASN A 216 26.53 -24.81 10.12
CA ASN A 216 27.46 -24.62 11.26
C ASN A 216 27.03 -23.48 12.18
N ASP A 217 26.50 -22.39 11.60
CA ASP A 217 25.98 -21.26 12.37
C ASP A 217 24.75 -21.68 13.20
N ILE A 218 23.89 -22.54 12.64
CA ILE A 218 22.74 -23.12 13.34
C ILE A 218 23.18 -23.98 14.53
N LEU A 219 24.18 -24.85 14.34
CA LEU A 219 24.71 -25.68 15.42
C LEU A 219 25.23 -24.82 16.57
N LYS A 220 26.02 -23.79 16.24
CA LYS A 220 26.55 -22.83 17.21
C LYS A 220 25.43 -22.09 17.93
N PHE A 221 24.46 -21.55 17.20
CA PHE A 221 23.31 -20.86 17.78
C PHE A 221 22.51 -21.76 18.74
N ALA A 222 22.23 -23.00 18.33
CA ALA A 222 21.50 -23.95 19.16
C ALA A 222 22.27 -24.30 20.44
N GLN A 223 23.58 -24.52 20.31
CA GLN A 223 24.47 -24.79 21.44
C GLN A 223 24.47 -23.61 22.42
N ASP A 224 24.72 -22.39 21.96
CA ASP A 224 24.78 -21.20 22.81
C ASP A 224 23.43 -20.94 23.49
N ARG A 225 22.32 -21.10 22.75
CA ARG A 225 20.97 -20.91 23.28
C ARG A 225 20.60 -21.93 24.35
N LEU A 226 20.95 -23.20 24.17
CA LEU A 226 20.71 -24.24 25.19
C LEU A 226 21.65 -24.07 26.39
N GLN A 227 22.92 -23.74 26.16
CA GLN A 227 23.92 -23.50 27.22
C GLN A 227 23.54 -22.35 28.16
N SER A 228 22.83 -21.33 27.67
CA SER A 228 22.32 -20.24 28.50
C SER A 228 21.27 -20.69 29.54
N HIS A 229 20.70 -21.89 29.40
CA HIS A 229 19.72 -22.41 30.35
C HIS A 229 20.40 -22.99 31.59
N CYS A 230 20.00 -22.55 32.80
CA CYS A 230 20.66 -22.94 34.05
C CYS A 230 20.77 -24.45 34.22
N ARG A 231 19.73 -25.20 33.83
CA ARG A 231 19.72 -26.67 33.89
C ARG A 231 20.57 -27.33 32.83
N TRP A 232 20.71 -26.76 31.64
CA TRP A 232 21.60 -27.34 30.64
C TRP A 232 23.07 -27.29 31.09
N ALA A 233 23.42 -26.20 31.79
CA ALA A 233 24.73 -26.04 32.41
C ALA A 233 24.90 -26.89 33.68
N ALA A 234 23.87 -26.99 34.52
CA ALA A 234 23.94 -27.69 35.81
C ALA A 234 23.69 -29.22 35.72
N CYS A 235 22.99 -29.70 34.70
CA CYS A 235 22.72 -31.13 34.54
C CYS A 235 24.00 -31.88 34.16
N ALA A 236 24.19 -33.05 34.79
CA ALA A 236 25.24 -34.01 34.48
C ALA A 236 24.99 -34.79 33.18
N PHE A 237 24.50 -34.11 32.13
CA PHE A 237 24.47 -34.72 30.80
C PHE A 237 25.90 -34.83 30.30
N ASP A 238 26.24 -35.98 29.71
CA ASP A 238 27.53 -36.17 29.08
C ASP A 238 27.67 -35.23 27.87
N ASP A 239 28.87 -34.70 27.64
CA ASP A 239 29.13 -33.76 26.55
C ASP A 239 28.86 -34.40 25.19
N ALA A 240 29.09 -35.72 25.04
CA ALA A 240 28.74 -36.46 23.83
C ALA A 240 27.21 -36.48 23.58
N GLN A 241 26.40 -36.56 24.64
CA GLN A 241 24.94 -36.54 24.51
C GLN A 241 24.42 -35.14 24.15
N LYS A 242 25.01 -34.09 24.74
CA LYS A 242 24.72 -32.69 24.39
C LYS A 242 25.04 -32.44 22.93
N LEU A 243 26.22 -32.87 22.47
CA LEU A 243 26.65 -32.73 21.08
C LEU A 243 25.70 -33.47 20.13
N ALA A 244 25.37 -34.73 20.42
CA ALA A 244 24.48 -35.53 19.59
C ALA A 244 23.08 -34.91 19.44
N LEU A 245 22.53 -34.30 20.51
CA LEU A 245 21.24 -33.61 20.42
C LEU A 245 21.33 -32.36 19.53
N VAL A 246 22.40 -31.57 19.66
CA VAL A 246 22.61 -30.36 18.85
C VAL A 246 22.82 -30.74 17.38
N GLU A 247 23.56 -31.80 17.10
CA GLU A 247 23.76 -32.32 15.74
C GLU A 247 22.46 -32.82 15.10
N ASP A 248 21.63 -33.58 15.83
CA ASP A 248 20.31 -34.02 15.34
C ASP A 248 19.41 -32.81 15.06
N LEU A 249 19.43 -31.80 15.94
CA LEU A 249 18.69 -30.55 15.74
C LEU A 249 19.14 -29.83 14.47
N GLY A 250 20.46 -29.65 14.29
CA GLY A 250 21.03 -29.01 13.11
C GLY A 250 20.66 -29.73 11.82
N SER A 251 20.74 -31.06 11.81
CA SER A 251 20.33 -31.90 10.68
C SER A 251 18.85 -31.73 10.33
N ARG A 252 17.98 -31.73 11.33
CA ARG A 252 16.53 -31.60 11.16
C ARG A 252 16.06 -30.23 10.70
N SER A 253 16.83 -29.18 11.01
CA SER A 253 16.48 -27.80 10.66
C SER A 253 16.48 -27.50 9.16
N GLU A 254 17.19 -28.31 8.35
CA GLU A 254 17.39 -28.07 6.91
C GLU A 254 17.77 -26.63 6.55
N GLY A 255 18.56 -25.98 7.41
CA GLY A 255 19.04 -24.60 7.20
C GLY A 255 18.07 -23.49 7.61
N VAL A 256 17.00 -23.82 8.33
CA VAL A 256 15.94 -22.87 8.73
C VAL A 256 16.12 -22.42 10.18
N PHE A 257 16.68 -21.22 10.37
CA PHE A 257 16.89 -20.63 11.70
C PHE A 257 15.60 -20.47 12.52
N LEU A 258 14.48 -20.09 11.88
CA LEU A 258 13.20 -19.96 12.59
C LEU A 258 12.77 -21.29 13.24
N TRP A 259 12.99 -22.41 12.54
CA TRP A 259 12.68 -23.74 13.07
C TRP A 259 13.54 -24.03 14.30
N VAL A 260 14.84 -23.75 14.21
CA VAL A 260 15.81 -23.93 15.31
C VAL A 260 15.42 -23.08 16.52
N PHE A 261 15.02 -21.83 16.30
CA PHE A 261 14.56 -20.93 17.35
C PHE A 261 13.34 -21.50 18.10
N LEU A 262 12.31 -21.95 17.37
CA LEU A 262 11.10 -22.51 17.95
C LEU A 262 11.37 -23.84 18.68
N VAL A 263 12.16 -24.72 18.07
CA VAL A 263 12.48 -26.04 18.65
C VAL A 263 13.36 -25.90 19.89
N THR A 264 14.35 -25.01 19.88
CA THR A 264 15.16 -24.77 21.09
C THR A 264 14.32 -24.18 22.22
N GLU A 265 13.28 -23.39 21.92
CA GLU A 265 12.33 -22.92 22.94
C GLU A 265 11.52 -24.08 23.54
N GLU A 266 11.01 -24.99 22.72
CA GLU A 266 10.32 -26.20 23.19
C GLU A 266 11.23 -27.12 24.03
N LEU A 267 12.51 -27.24 23.67
CA LEU A 267 13.48 -27.99 24.47
C LEU A 267 13.80 -27.30 25.80
N ARG A 268 13.84 -25.95 25.83
CA ARG A 268 13.98 -25.18 27.07
C ARG A 268 12.79 -25.35 27.99
N ARG A 269 11.56 -25.31 27.46
CA ARG A 269 10.34 -25.67 28.21
C ARG A 269 10.41 -27.10 28.76
N GLY A 270 11.00 -28.04 28.01
CA GLY A 270 11.29 -29.38 28.52
C GLY A 270 12.22 -29.36 29.74
N LEU A 271 13.32 -28.59 29.68
CA LEU A 271 14.24 -28.42 30.81
C LEU A 271 13.54 -27.82 32.03
N ASP A 272 12.67 -26.83 31.85
CA ASP A 272 11.86 -26.26 32.94
C ASP A 272 10.97 -27.33 33.60
N ASN A 273 10.52 -28.33 32.83
CA ASN A 273 9.73 -29.47 33.29
C ASN A 273 10.57 -30.66 33.80
N ASP A 274 11.82 -30.45 34.20
CA ASP A 274 12.71 -31.51 34.72
C ASP A 274 13.09 -32.61 33.70
N ASP A 275 12.95 -32.36 32.40
CA ASP A 275 13.28 -33.37 31.39
C ASP A 275 14.79 -33.70 31.35
N ASN A 276 15.09 -34.99 31.39
CA ASN A 276 16.44 -35.50 31.14
C ASN A 276 16.75 -35.54 29.64
N ILE A 277 18.00 -35.82 29.28
CA ILE A 277 18.44 -35.82 27.89
C ILE A 277 17.64 -36.77 26.98
N CYS A 278 17.20 -37.92 27.48
CA CYS A 278 16.39 -38.87 26.72
C CYS A 278 14.96 -38.34 26.46
N HIS A 279 14.39 -37.59 27.40
CA HIS A 279 13.11 -36.91 27.20
C HIS A 279 13.25 -35.79 26.15
N LEU A 280 14.32 -35.01 26.20
CA LEU A 280 14.60 -33.96 25.22
C LEU A 280 14.77 -34.54 23.80
N GLN A 281 15.49 -35.67 23.67
CA GLN A 281 15.59 -36.41 22.40
C GLN A 281 14.21 -36.85 21.90
N ARG A 282 13.38 -37.44 22.76
CA ARG A 282 12.02 -37.85 22.39
C ARG A 282 11.12 -36.67 22.01
N ARG A 283 11.28 -35.50 22.64
CA ARG A 283 10.58 -34.27 22.22
C ARG A 283 11.01 -33.88 20.81
N LEU A 284 12.32 -33.79 20.56
CA LEU A 284 12.87 -33.47 19.25
C LEU A 284 12.41 -34.44 18.15
N GLU A 285 12.28 -35.73 18.48
CA GLU A 285 11.78 -36.75 17.55
C GLU A 285 10.32 -36.54 17.14
N LYS A 286 9.48 -36.06 18.06
CA LYS A 286 8.04 -35.80 17.81
C LYS A 286 7.80 -34.50 17.04
N LEU A 287 8.74 -33.55 17.09
CA LEU A 287 8.58 -32.26 16.43
C LEU A 287 8.72 -32.41 14.90
N PRO A 288 7.78 -31.86 14.11
CA PRO A 288 7.86 -31.87 12.66
C PRO A 288 9.09 -31.12 12.15
N ARG A 289 9.71 -31.61 11.05
CA ARG A 289 10.84 -30.93 10.39
C ARG A 289 10.43 -29.74 9.53
N ASP A 290 9.20 -29.78 9.02
CA ASP A 290 8.64 -28.72 8.19
C ASP A 290 8.03 -27.61 9.07
N LEU A 291 8.20 -26.34 8.66
CA LEU A 291 7.72 -25.18 9.43
C LEU A 291 6.19 -25.14 9.54
N GLU A 292 5.47 -25.46 8.46
CA GLU A 292 4.00 -25.42 8.45
C GLU A 292 3.43 -26.44 9.44
N ARG A 293 3.94 -27.67 9.39
CA ARG A 293 3.58 -28.71 10.36
C ARG A 293 4.00 -28.36 11.78
N LEU A 294 5.15 -27.70 11.95
CA LEU A 294 5.59 -27.23 13.27
C LEU A 294 4.64 -26.17 13.82
N PHE A 295 4.19 -25.21 13.01
CA PHE A 295 3.19 -24.22 13.44
C PHE A 295 1.87 -24.88 13.84
N ASN A 296 1.40 -25.87 13.09
CA ASN A 296 0.24 -26.67 13.50
C ASN A 296 0.45 -27.36 14.84
N HIS A 297 1.63 -27.93 15.06
CA HIS A 297 1.95 -28.56 16.34
C HIS A 297 1.91 -27.56 17.49
N ILE A 298 2.44 -26.35 17.29
CA ILE A 298 2.47 -25.26 18.29
C ILE A 298 1.06 -24.73 18.59
N LEU A 299 0.21 -24.59 17.57
CA LEU A 299 -1.18 -24.14 17.76
C LEU A 299 -2.03 -25.23 18.42
N ALA A 300 -1.83 -26.49 18.03
CA ALA A 300 -2.55 -27.63 18.61
C ALA A 300 -2.10 -27.97 20.04
N SER A 301 -0.91 -27.52 20.47
CA SER A 301 -0.43 -27.70 21.84
C SER A 301 -0.99 -26.67 22.82
N VAL A 302 -1.63 -25.60 22.35
CA VAL A 302 -2.40 -24.70 23.20
C VAL A 302 -3.54 -25.49 23.84
N GLU A 303 -3.74 -25.30 25.15
CA GLU A 303 -4.82 -25.99 25.87
C GLU A 303 -6.18 -25.64 25.27
N GLU A 304 -7.08 -26.64 25.17
CA GLU A 304 -8.39 -26.48 24.53
C GLU A 304 -9.22 -25.34 25.12
N PHE A 305 -9.05 -25.08 26.42
CA PHE A 305 -9.67 -23.96 27.12
C PHE A 305 -9.36 -22.59 26.49
N TYR A 306 -8.16 -22.41 25.92
CA TYR A 306 -7.69 -21.14 25.33
C TYR A 306 -7.86 -21.07 23.80
N HIS A 307 -8.52 -22.05 23.17
CA HIS A 307 -8.59 -22.11 21.70
C HIS A 307 -9.36 -20.93 21.11
N ASN A 308 -10.43 -20.48 21.77
CA ASN A 308 -11.24 -19.36 21.32
C ASN A 308 -10.43 -18.06 21.35
N GLU A 309 -9.77 -17.77 22.47
CA GLU A 309 -8.95 -16.58 22.66
C GLU A 309 -7.76 -16.57 21.70
N MET A 310 -7.09 -17.71 21.54
CA MET A 310 -6.01 -17.87 20.56
C MET A 310 -6.51 -17.58 19.14
N ALA A 311 -7.61 -18.21 18.72
CA ALA A 311 -8.12 -18.08 17.37
C ALA A 311 -8.59 -16.66 17.07
N ASP A 312 -9.28 -16.00 18.01
CA ASP A 312 -9.73 -14.63 17.86
C ASP A 312 -8.54 -13.66 17.76
N ILE A 313 -7.54 -13.78 18.65
CA ILE A 313 -6.31 -12.95 18.61
C ILE A 313 -5.57 -13.11 17.29
N LEU A 314 -5.39 -14.34 16.82
CA LEU A 314 -4.69 -14.60 15.56
C LEU A 314 -5.45 -14.00 14.38
N GLN A 315 -6.78 -14.12 14.35
CA GLN A 315 -7.61 -13.48 13.32
C GLN A 315 -7.50 -11.96 13.36
N ILE A 316 -7.55 -11.35 14.56
CA ILE A 316 -7.33 -9.90 14.75
C ILE A 316 -5.95 -9.50 14.22
N ALA A 317 -4.90 -10.28 14.46
CA ALA A 317 -3.55 -10.00 13.97
C ALA A 317 -3.41 -10.16 12.44
N LEU A 318 -4.20 -11.03 11.81
CA LEU A 318 -4.15 -11.28 10.36
C LEU A 318 -4.86 -10.21 9.54
N TYR A 319 -5.95 -9.67 10.08
CA TYR A 319 -6.85 -8.73 9.41
C TYR A 319 -6.21 -7.40 8.96
N PRO A 320 -5.44 -6.68 9.80
CA PRO A 320 -5.04 -5.31 9.51
C PRO A 320 -3.89 -5.24 8.49
N LYS A 321 -3.84 -4.14 7.74
CA LYS A 321 -2.75 -3.87 6.76
C LYS A 321 -1.40 -3.60 7.44
N ALA A 322 -1.42 -3.24 8.72
CA ALA A 322 -0.28 -2.94 9.58
C ALA A 322 -0.51 -3.53 10.99
N PRO A 323 0.55 -3.73 11.80
CA PRO A 323 0.43 -4.20 13.18
C PRO A 323 -0.50 -3.30 14.02
N LEU A 324 -1.40 -3.92 14.79
CA LEU A 324 -2.28 -3.23 15.73
C LEU A 324 -1.58 -2.98 17.07
N GLN A 325 -2.04 -1.95 17.77
CA GLN A 325 -1.54 -1.65 19.10
C GLN A 325 -1.98 -2.69 20.12
N VAL A 326 -1.14 -2.95 21.14
CA VAL A 326 -1.36 -3.96 22.18
C VAL A 326 -2.70 -3.78 22.89
N HIS A 327 -3.12 -2.52 23.12
CA HIS A 327 -4.38 -2.24 23.79
C HIS A 327 -5.60 -2.75 23.01
N ILE A 328 -5.55 -2.87 21.67
CA ILE A 328 -6.66 -3.38 20.85
C ILE A 328 -6.95 -4.83 21.18
N TYR A 329 -5.90 -5.66 21.24
CA TYR A 329 -6.00 -7.05 21.71
C TYR A 329 -6.46 -7.09 23.16
N GLY A 330 -6.00 -6.13 23.96
CA GLY A 330 -6.40 -6.04 25.34
C GLY A 330 -7.89 -5.80 25.55
N TYR A 331 -8.48 -4.84 24.85
CA TYR A 331 -9.91 -4.57 24.90
C TYR A 331 -10.74 -5.74 24.37
N HIS A 332 -10.24 -6.48 23.37
CA HIS A 332 -10.89 -7.74 22.97
C HIS A 332 -10.88 -8.76 24.10
N LEU A 333 -9.76 -8.90 24.80
CA LEU A 333 -9.57 -9.85 25.88
C LEU A 333 -10.20 -9.45 27.22
N GLN A 334 -10.67 -8.21 27.39
CA GLN A 334 -11.37 -7.77 28.60
C GLN A 334 -12.63 -8.58 28.91
N GLN A 335 -13.22 -9.25 27.91
CA GLN A 335 -14.33 -10.17 28.13
C GLN A 335 -13.92 -11.46 28.88
N TYR A 336 -12.61 -11.73 28.98
CA TYR A 336 -12.02 -12.92 29.61
C TYR A 336 -11.10 -12.60 30.79
N TYR A 337 -10.46 -11.42 30.80
CA TYR A 337 -9.43 -11.04 31.76
C TYR A 337 -9.65 -9.65 32.35
N ASP A 338 -9.22 -9.45 33.60
CA ASP A 338 -9.18 -8.12 34.23
C ASP A 338 -8.14 -7.20 33.56
N GLU A 339 -8.38 -5.89 33.57
CA GLU A 339 -7.54 -4.87 32.91
C GLU A 339 -6.05 -4.98 33.26
N SER A 340 -5.73 -5.37 34.50
CA SER A 340 -4.34 -5.46 34.97
C SER A 340 -3.57 -6.67 34.42
N ASP A 341 -4.27 -7.74 34.03
CA ASP A 341 -3.67 -8.97 33.52
C ASP A 341 -3.53 -8.96 32.00
N VAL A 342 -4.40 -8.21 31.32
CA VAL A 342 -4.31 -7.94 29.88
C VAL A 342 -2.96 -7.30 29.48
N LEU A 343 -2.44 -6.38 30.30
CA LEU A 343 -1.17 -5.69 30.03
C LEU A 343 0.08 -6.56 30.32
N ARG A 344 -0.10 -7.75 30.93
CA ARG A 344 1.00 -8.63 31.37
C ARG A 344 1.45 -9.67 30.33
N GLY A 345 0.88 -9.68 29.12
CA GLY A 345 1.32 -10.56 28.02
C GLY A 345 0.51 -11.85 27.84
N PRO A 346 -0.84 -11.83 27.85
CA PRO A 346 -1.62 -12.99 27.45
C PRO A 346 -1.41 -13.34 25.98
N VAL A 347 -1.09 -12.36 25.13
CA VAL A 347 -0.97 -12.56 23.67
C VAL A 347 0.14 -13.57 23.31
N GLU A 348 1.32 -13.43 23.90
CA GLU A 348 2.43 -14.36 23.67
C GLU A 348 2.10 -15.76 24.19
N VAL A 349 1.45 -15.86 25.35
CA VAL A 349 1.07 -17.14 25.97
C VAL A 349 -0.01 -17.85 25.15
N LEU A 350 -1.09 -17.13 24.81
CA LEU A 350 -2.23 -17.66 24.05
C LEU A 350 -1.85 -18.11 22.65
N THR A 351 -0.81 -17.52 22.06
CA THR A 351 -0.32 -17.89 20.73
C THR A 351 0.96 -18.72 20.75
N ASN A 352 1.40 -19.18 21.93
CA ASN A 352 2.66 -19.91 22.12
C ASN A 352 3.89 -19.22 21.48
N GLY A 353 3.92 -17.88 21.50
CA GLY A 353 5.02 -17.06 20.97
C GLY A 353 5.00 -16.88 19.45
N LEU A 354 3.92 -17.24 18.76
CA LEU A 354 3.74 -16.93 17.33
C LEU A 354 3.46 -15.44 17.09
N LEU A 355 2.90 -14.75 18.09
CA LEU A 355 2.85 -13.31 18.17
C LEU A 355 3.77 -12.80 19.29
N GLU A 356 4.37 -11.64 19.08
CA GLU A 356 5.23 -10.94 20.03
C GLU A 356 4.82 -9.48 20.15
N ARG A 357 4.84 -8.95 21.38
CA ARG A 357 4.78 -7.51 21.60
C ARG A 357 6.12 -6.84 21.26
N ARG A 358 6.06 -5.87 20.35
CA ARG A 358 7.19 -4.99 19.98
C ARG A 358 6.84 -3.54 20.30
N GLY A 359 7.31 -3.08 21.46
CA GLY A 359 6.94 -1.77 22.00
C GLY A 359 5.45 -1.70 22.35
N HIS A 360 4.69 -0.91 21.59
CA HIS A 360 3.25 -0.73 21.73
C HIS A 360 2.42 -1.51 20.70
N TYR A 361 3.07 -2.30 19.85
CA TYR A 361 2.42 -3.07 18.78
C TYR A 361 2.55 -4.56 19.00
N VAL A 362 1.62 -5.34 18.46
CA VAL A 362 1.72 -6.80 18.38
C VAL A 362 2.05 -7.19 16.94
N GLU A 363 3.12 -7.94 16.77
CA GLU A 363 3.60 -8.42 15.48
C GLU A 363 3.72 -9.94 15.47
N PHE A 364 3.67 -10.54 14.28
CA PHE A 364 4.06 -11.94 14.13
C PHE A 364 5.54 -12.10 14.42
N LEU A 365 5.91 -13.15 15.16
CA LEU A 365 7.30 -13.54 15.41
C LEU A 365 8.13 -13.53 14.12
N HIS A 366 7.53 -14.01 13.03
CA HIS A 366 8.13 -13.98 11.71
C HIS A 366 7.07 -13.93 10.61
N ARG A 367 7.37 -13.29 9.47
CA ARG A 367 6.45 -13.20 8.31
C ARG A 367 5.90 -14.55 7.84
N THR A 368 6.71 -15.60 7.96
CA THR A 368 6.33 -16.97 7.56
C THR A 368 5.17 -17.52 8.40
N VAL A 369 5.05 -17.10 9.66
CA VAL A 369 3.89 -17.42 10.51
C VAL A 369 2.63 -16.81 9.91
N ARG A 370 2.68 -15.52 9.56
CA ARG A 370 1.56 -14.81 8.92
C ARG A 370 1.16 -15.47 7.60
N ASP A 371 2.13 -15.74 6.72
CA ASP A 371 1.85 -16.38 5.42
C ASP A 371 1.18 -17.74 5.60
N TYR A 372 1.62 -18.50 6.60
CA TYR A 372 1.07 -19.81 6.91
C TYR A 372 -0.38 -19.71 7.40
N LEU A 373 -0.66 -18.78 8.31
CA LEU A 373 -2.00 -18.55 8.84
C LEU A 373 -2.97 -17.98 7.80
N LEU A 374 -2.48 -17.34 6.73
CA LEU A 374 -3.27 -16.89 5.59
C LEU A 374 -3.62 -18.02 4.60
N THR A 375 -3.09 -19.23 4.78
CA THR A 375 -3.50 -20.38 3.96
C THR A 375 -4.95 -20.74 4.25
N ARG A 376 -5.65 -21.26 3.23
CA ARG A 376 -7.07 -21.62 3.35
C ARG A 376 -7.33 -22.59 4.50
N ASP A 377 -6.51 -23.64 4.60
CA ASP A 377 -6.67 -24.67 5.63
C ASP A 377 -6.54 -24.08 7.03
N MET A 378 -5.67 -23.08 7.22
CA MET A 378 -5.52 -22.42 8.51
C MET A 378 -6.59 -21.37 8.79
N CYS A 379 -7.08 -20.66 7.78
CA CYS A 379 -8.27 -19.85 7.93
C CYS A 379 -9.46 -20.72 8.40
N ASP A 380 -9.65 -21.89 7.81
CA ASP A 380 -10.70 -22.85 8.19
C ASP A 380 -10.48 -23.39 9.62
N PHE A 381 -9.23 -23.70 9.99
CA PHE A 381 -8.87 -24.09 11.36
C PHE A 381 -9.17 -22.99 12.39
N LEU A 382 -8.76 -21.76 12.13
CA LEU A 382 -8.99 -20.64 13.04
C LEU A 382 -10.48 -20.34 13.17
N ALA A 383 -11.23 -20.35 12.06
CA ALA A 383 -12.68 -20.16 12.09
C ALA A 383 -13.37 -21.26 12.90
N ALA A 384 -12.94 -22.52 12.79
CA ALA A 384 -13.49 -23.64 13.57
C ALA A 384 -13.15 -23.57 15.07
N LYS A 385 -12.13 -22.80 15.45
CA LYS A 385 -11.65 -22.63 16.82
C LYS A 385 -12.01 -21.28 17.43
N SER A 386 -12.61 -20.39 16.66
CA SER A 386 -13.00 -19.04 17.08
C SER A 386 -14.25 -19.09 17.95
N THR A 387 -14.49 -18.00 18.69
CA THR A 387 -15.76 -17.79 19.39
C THR A 387 -16.94 -17.87 18.40
N PRO A 388 -18.07 -18.52 18.75
CA PRO A 388 -19.26 -18.53 17.91
C PRO A 388 -19.69 -17.10 17.52
N ASP A 389 -20.07 -16.90 16.26
CA ASP A 389 -20.47 -15.61 15.70
C ASP A 389 -19.39 -14.50 15.77
N PHE A 390 -18.11 -14.89 15.92
CA PHE A 390 -17.01 -13.95 15.90
C PHE A 390 -16.86 -13.28 14.52
N ASP A 391 -16.93 -11.95 14.50
CA ASP A 391 -16.54 -11.13 13.37
C ASP A 391 -15.33 -10.29 13.76
N VAL A 392 -14.21 -10.52 13.06
CA VAL A 392 -12.95 -9.82 13.31
C VAL A 392 -13.07 -8.31 13.16
N ASN A 393 -13.87 -7.83 12.20
CA ASN A 393 -14.04 -6.41 11.96
C ASN A 393 -14.84 -5.78 13.09
N TYR A 394 -15.91 -6.44 13.54
CA TYR A 394 -16.69 -5.98 14.68
C TYR A 394 -15.85 -5.94 15.96
N ALA A 395 -15.05 -6.98 16.22
CA ALA A 395 -14.17 -7.05 17.38
C ALA A 395 -13.15 -5.89 17.39
N ILE A 396 -12.52 -5.60 16.25
CA ILE A 396 -11.59 -4.48 16.10
C ILE A 396 -12.31 -3.14 16.27
N SER A 397 -13.45 -2.94 15.62
CA SER A 397 -14.25 -1.72 15.78
C SER A 397 -14.64 -1.50 17.23
N ARG A 398 -15.09 -2.54 17.94
CA ARG A 398 -15.44 -2.47 19.35
C ARG A 398 -14.25 -2.07 20.21
N ALA A 399 -13.09 -2.67 19.97
CA ALA A 399 -11.86 -2.31 20.67
C ALA A 399 -11.46 -0.84 20.43
N TYR A 400 -11.64 -0.31 19.22
CA TYR A 400 -11.41 1.11 18.95
C TYR A 400 -12.41 2.02 19.66
N VAL A 401 -13.70 1.68 19.70
CA VAL A 401 -14.69 2.45 20.47
C VAL A 401 -14.31 2.51 21.96
N ILE A 402 -13.90 1.38 22.56
CA ILE A 402 -13.44 1.35 23.95
C ILE A 402 -12.17 2.20 24.13
N TYR A 403 -11.21 2.09 23.19
CA TYR A 403 -10.01 2.92 23.22
C TYR A 403 -10.34 4.42 23.20
N ILE A 404 -11.22 4.84 22.28
CA ILE A 404 -11.67 6.24 22.18
C ILE A 404 -12.34 6.70 23.47
N LYS A 405 -13.20 5.87 24.09
CA LYS A 405 -13.85 6.16 25.38
C LYS A 405 -12.86 6.37 26.52
N SER A 406 -11.80 5.57 26.56
CA SER A 406 -10.85 5.54 27.67
C SER A 406 -9.65 6.51 27.51
N THR A 407 -9.49 7.12 26.34
CA THR A 407 -8.32 7.95 26.01
C THR A 407 -8.67 9.43 26.01
N LEU A 408 -7.85 10.23 26.69
CA LEU A 408 -7.89 11.69 26.57
C LEU A 408 -7.15 12.11 25.31
N PHE A 409 -7.86 12.69 24.35
CA PHE A 409 -7.26 13.30 23.18
C PHE A 409 -7.09 14.81 23.48
N PRO A 410 -5.87 15.29 23.77
CA PRO A 410 -5.64 16.72 23.94
C PRO A 410 -6.05 17.44 22.65
N ALA A 411 -6.92 18.45 22.78
CA ALA A 411 -7.62 19.17 21.70
C ALA A 411 -6.76 19.28 20.42
N GLY A 412 -7.02 18.40 19.46
CA GLY A 412 -6.10 18.08 18.37
C GLY A 412 -6.80 17.94 17.01
N PHE A 413 -7.85 18.72 16.79
CA PHE A 413 -8.50 18.81 15.50
C PHE A 413 -8.19 20.16 14.85
N SER A 414 -7.82 20.13 13.57
CA SER A 414 -7.89 21.32 12.72
C SER A 414 -8.83 21.05 11.55
N MET A 415 -9.71 22.01 11.28
CA MET A 415 -10.53 22.00 10.07
C MET A 415 -9.64 22.33 8.87
N ILE A 416 -9.66 21.49 7.83
CA ILE A 416 -8.99 21.74 6.55
C ILE A 416 -10.02 21.92 5.46
N SER A 417 -10.14 23.16 4.98
CA SER A 417 -11.06 23.55 3.90
C SER A 417 -12.51 23.05 4.09
N ASP A 418 -13.36 23.15 3.06
CA ASP A 418 -14.83 23.16 3.18
C ASP A 418 -15.52 21.88 3.73
N ALA A 419 -14.81 20.82 4.15
CA ALA A 419 -15.45 19.63 4.75
C ALA A 419 -14.51 18.59 5.42
N GLU A 420 -13.19 18.80 5.46
CA GLU A 420 -12.26 17.74 5.91
C GLU A 420 -11.70 18.04 7.31
N TYR A 421 -11.62 16.99 8.14
CA TYR A 421 -11.11 17.07 9.51
C TYR A 421 -9.76 16.34 9.57
N GLU A 422 -8.73 16.95 10.15
CA GLU A 422 -7.46 16.27 10.45
C GLU A 422 -7.23 16.18 11.97
N GLY A 423 -6.72 15.03 12.43
CA GLY A 423 -6.38 14.79 13.83
C GLY A 423 -6.21 13.31 14.16
N THR A 424 -5.49 13.00 15.23
CA THR A 424 -5.16 11.61 15.62
C THR A 424 -6.38 10.74 15.91
N ILE A 425 -7.46 11.31 16.43
CA ILE A 425 -8.73 10.62 16.66
C ILE A 425 -9.51 10.37 15.36
N ILE A 426 -9.37 11.21 14.33
CA ILE A 426 -9.99 10.97 13.02
C ILE A 426 -9.46 9.66 12.43
N ASP A 427 -8.16 9.40 12.52
CA ASP A 427 -7.56 8.14 12.05
C ASP A 427 -8.21 6.91 12.71
N TYR A 428 -8.48 6.96 14.02
CA TYR A 428 -9.16 5.88 14.75
C TYR A 428 -10.64 5.76 14.35
N LEU A 429 -11.33 6.89 14.11
CA LEU A 429 -12.71 6.90 13.64
C LEU A 429 -12.84 6.29 12.24
N GLU A 430 -11.97 6.69 11.32
CA GLU A 430 -11.94 6.16 9.95
C GLU A 430 -11.67 4.66 9.94
N GLU A 431 -10.73 4.15 10.76
CA GLU A 431 -10.54 2.70 10.88
C GLU A 431 -11.77 2.01 11.50
N THR A 432 -12.37 2.59 12.54
CA THR A 432 -13.58 2.02 13.17
C THR A 432 -14.71 1.90 12.15
N LEU A 433 -14.93 2.93 11.32
CA LEU A 433 -15.94 2.95 10.25
C LEU A 433 -15.58 2.00 9.10
N SER A 434 -14.29 1.91 8.74
CA SER A 434 -13.82 0.97 7.72
C SER A 434 -14.06 -0.48 8.13
N CYS A 435 -13.77 -0.82 9.39
CA CYS A 435 -14.00 -2.14 9.94
C CYS A 435 -15.50 -2.46 10.04
N THR A 436 -16.31 -1.58 10.63
CA THR A 436 -17.77 -1.81 10.70
C THR A 436 -18.41 -2.01 9.33
N SER A 437 -17.95 -1.32 8.29
CA SER A 437 -18.45 -1.51 6.91
C SER A 437 -18.18 -2.90 6.30
N LYS A 438 -17.28 -3.68 6.91
CA LYS A 438 -16.86 -5.02 6.48
C LYS A 438 -17.30 -6.12 7.44
N ALA A 439 -18.00 -5.77 8.54
CA ALA A 439 -18.49 -6.71 9.53
C ALA A 439 -19.71 -7.50 9.01
N VAL A 440 -19.48 -8.40 8.05
CA VAL A 440 -20.54 -9.14 7.34
C VAL A 440 -21.10 -10.31 8.17
N HIS A 441 -20.36 -10.80 9.16
CA HIS A 441 -20.76 -11.93 10.01
C HIS A 441 -21.52 -11.48 11.26
N CYS A 442 -21.63 -10.19 11.53
CA CYS A 442 -22.48 -9.65 12.60
C CYS A 442 -23.88 -9.27 12.12
N THR A 443 -24.83 -9.25 13.06
CA THR A 443 -26.16 -8.68 12.80
C THR A 443 -26.06 -7.17 12.58
N THR A 444 -26.90 -6.65 11.68
CA THR A 444 -26.98 -5.21 11.42
C THR A 444 -27.23 -4.41 12.69
N ASP A 445 -28.05 -4.93 13.61
CA ASP A 445 -28.39 -4.27 14.88
C ASP A 445 -27.16 -4.06 15.77
N LEU A 446 -26.29 -5.06 15.91
CA LEU A 446 -25.06 -4.94 16.71
C LEU A 446 -24.09 -3.89 16.14
N VAL A 447 -24.00 -3.81 14.81
CA VAL A 447 -23.18 -2.80 14.14
C VAL A 447 -23.77 -1.41 14.38
N PHE A 448 -25.10 -1.27 14.34
CA PHE A 448 -25.77 0.01 14.57
C PHE A 448 -25.63 0.47 16.02
N GLU A 449 -25.81 -0.43 16.99
CA GLU A 449 -25.59 -0.15 18.42
C GLU A 449 -24.16 0.34 18.67
N LEU A 450 -23.16 -0.29 18.06
CA LEU A 450 -21.76 0.12 18.20
C LEU A 450 -21.49 1.51 17.58
N LEU A 451 -22.11 1.80 16.44
CA LEU A 451 -21.99 3.12 15.79
C LEU A 451 -22.72 4.21 16.58
N ASP A 452 -23.86 3.90 17.19
CA ASP A 452 -24.59 4.80 18.09
C ASP A 452 -23.78 5.09 19.36
N GLU A 453 -23.15 4.07 19.92
CA GLU A 453 -22.24 4.18 21.06
C GLU A 453 -21.04 5.07 20.74
N LEU A 454 -20.46 4.93 19.54
CA LEU A 454 -19.39 5.80 19.06
C LEU A 454 -19.85 7.26 18.91
N GLU A 455 -21.02 7.51 18.32
CA GLU A 455 -21.59 8.86 18.23
C GLU A 455 -21.75 9.50 19.61
N SER A 456 -22.35 8.77 20.56
CA SER A 456 -22.57 9.24 21.94
C SER A 456 -21.25 9.56 22.64
N THR A 457 -20.24 8.71 22.46
CA THR A 457 -18.90 8.91 23.01
C THR A 457 -18.30 10.23 22.53
N LEU A 458 -18.37 10.51 21.23
CA LEU A 458 -17.85 11.74 20.65
C LEU A 458 -18.56 12.98 21.20
N VAL A 459 -19.88 12.90 21.43
CA VAL A 459 -20.68 13.99 22.02
C VAL A 459 -20.30 14.23 23.48
N GLU A 460 -19.98 13.19 24.25
CA GLU A 460 -19.54 13.34 25.64
C GLU A 460 -18.15 13.98 25.73
N MET A 461 -17.23 13.53 24.88
CA MET A 461 -15.85 14.05 24.82
C MET A 461 -15.80 15.52 24.39
N SER A 462 -16.71 15.96 23.53
CA SER A 462 -16.69 17.31 22.97
C SER A 462 -17.08 18.42 23.92
N ARG A 463 -17.51 18.11 25.14
CA ARG A 463 -17.77 19.13 26.17
C ARG A 463 -16.52 19.95 26.49
N GLU A 464 -15.35 19.46 26.10
CA GLU A 464 -14.05 20.13 26.22
C GLU A 464 -13.54 20.73 24.89
N TRP A 465 -14.25 20.51 23.77
CA TRP A 465 -13.80 20.82 22.40
C TRP A 465 -14.71 21.87 21.72
N GLU A 466 -14.69 23.11 22.19
CA GLU A 466 -15.29 24.23 21.42
C GLU A 466 -14.35 24.62 20.26
N PRO A 467 -14.84 24.90 19.03
CA PRO A 467 -16.24 25.11 18.60
C PRO A 467 -16.82 23.99 17.71
N LEU A 468 -16.35 22.74 17.80
CA LEU A 468 -16.73 21.66 16.88
C LEU A 468 -18.09 21.02 17.25
N CYS A 469 -18.93 20.71 16.25
CA CYS A 469 -20.14 19.91 16.42
C CYS A 469 -19.84 18.43 16.11
N PRO A 470 -19.67 17.55 17.11
CA PRO A 470 -19.21 16.17 16.89
C PRO A 470 -20.22 15.33 16.12
N ARG A 471 -21.52 15.61 16.30
CA ARG A 471 -22.59 14.92 15.57
C ARG A 471 -22.49 15.20 14.07
N ARG A 472 -22.19 16.44 13.68
CA ARG A 472 -21.94 16.80 12.28
C ARG A 472 -20.70 16.08 11.75
N MET A 473 -19.59 16.12 12.49
CA MET A 473 -18.35 15.43 12.10
C MET A 473 -18.58 13.92 11.89
N PHE A 474 -19.23 13.26 12.85
CA PHE A 474 -19.55 11.84 12.78
C PHE A 474 -20.46 11.52 11.59
N ARG A 475 -21.52 12.33 11.38
CA ARG A 475 -22.39 12.22 10.20
C ARG A 475 -21.61 12.28 8.90
N ASP A 476 -20.73 13.26 8.76
CA ASP A 476 -19.96 13.47 7.53
C ASP A 476 -19.02 12.29 7.27
N LEU A 477 -18.32 11.78 8.29
CA LEU A 477 -17.47 10.58 8.20
C LEU A 477 -18.24 9.30 7.85
N VAL A 478 -19.42 9.10 8.45
CA VAL A 478 -20.29 7.95 8.18
C VAL A 478 -20.82 7.97 6.75
N ILE A 479 -21.19 9.14 6.23
CA ILE A 479 -21.63 9.31 4.83
C ILE A 479 -20.49 8.95 3.86
N GLN A 480 -19.27 9.33 4.20
CA GLN A 480 -18.07 9.00 3.41
C GLN A 480 -17.63 7.54 3.58
N SER A 481 -18.24 6.81 4.51
CA SER A 481 -18.01 5.39 4.76
C SER A 481 -19.02 4.51 4.02
N ASN A 482 -18.67 3.24 3.77
CA ASN A 482 -19.52 2.30 3.03
C ASN A 482 -20.61 1.67 3.92
N LEU A 483 -21.46 2.50 4.53
CA LEU A 483 -22.49 2.09 5.51
C LEU A 483 -23.91 2.55 5.09
N PRO A 484 -24.42 2.17 3.91
CA PRO A 484 -25.66 2.73 3.36
C PRO A 484 -26.89 2.46 4.23
N ALA A 485 -27.00 1.30 4.86
CA ALA A 485 -28.14 0.95 5.71
C ALA A 485 -28.21 1.83 6.97
N TYR A 486 -27.07 2.05 7.63
CA TYR A 486 -26.98 2.91 8.81
C TYR A 486 -27.24 4.38 8.45
N VAL A 487 -26.68 4.85 7.32
CA VAL A 487 -26.96 6.19 6.78
C VAL A 487 -28.45 6.39 6.53
N SER A 488 -29.12 5.44 5.88
CA SER A 488 -30.56 5.49 5.62
C SER A 488 -31.40 5.56 6.89
N MET A 489 -31.06 4.72 7.89
CA MET A 489 -31.72 4.74 9.19
C MET A 489 -31.58 6.11 9.86
N LYS A 490 -30.36 6.66 9.96
CA LYS A 490 -30.09 7.94 10.62
C LYS A 490 -30.70 9.13 9.90
N LEU A 491 -30.63 9.17 8.57
CA LEU A 491 -31.20 10.28 7.78
C LEU A 491 -32.73 10.27 7.72
N SER A 492 -33.38 9.21 8.21
CA SER A 492 -34.83 9.20 8.41
C SER A 492 -35.28 10.12 9.55
N ASP A 493 -34.38 10.48 10.47
CA ASP A 493 -34.60 11.50 11.49
C ASP A 493 -34.26 12.91 10.94
N PRO A 494 -35.25 13.83 10.80
CA PRO A 494 -35.00 15.19 10.35
C PRO A 494 -33.98 15.94 11.20
N ALA A 495 -33.95 15.69 12.52
CA ALA A 495 -33.00 16.36 13.41
C ALA A 495 -31.54 15.96 13.14
N TYR A 496 -31.32 14.75 12.64
CA TYR A 496 -30.00 14.27 12.23
C TYR A 496 -29.63 14.73 10.82
N ARG A 497 -30.61 14.73 9.89
CA ARG A 497 -30.42 15.23 8.53
C ARG A 497 -29.99 16.70 8.53
N ASP A 498 -30.67 17.53 9.32
CA ASP A 498 -30.53 18.98 9.31
C ASP A 498 -29.42 19.49 10.27
N LEU A 499 -28.52 18.60 10.73
CA LEU A 499 -27.35 18.96 11.57
C LEU A 499 -26.38 19.96 10.92
N SER A 500 -26.46 20.12 9.61
CA SER A 500 -25.63 21.03 8.82
C SER A 500 -26.45 21.61 7.68
N PRO A 501 -26.21 22.87 7.30
CA PRO A 501 -26.77 23.45 6.07
C PRO A 501 -26.20 22.81 4.80
N VAL A 502 -25.19 21.95 4.91
CA VAL A 502 -24.60 21.19 3.80
C VAL A 502 -25.31 19.85 3.65
N SER A 503 -25.86 19.59 2.45
CA SER A 503 -26.51 18.35 2.05
C SER A 503 -25.60 17.12 2.26
N PRO A 504 -26.15 15.99 2.72
CA PRO A 504 -25.46 14.71 2.74
C PRO A 504 -24.86 14.30 1.38
N LEU A 505 -25.55 14.63 0.28
CA LEU A 505 -25.08 14.29 -1.07
C LEU A 505 -23.83 15.09 -1.44
N TYR A 506 -23.74 16.36 -1.03
CA TYR A 506 -22.54 17.17 -1.22
C TYR A 506 -21.33 16.58 -0.50
N VAL A 507 -21.52 16.12 0.74
CA VAL A 507 -20.47 15.46 1.53
C VAL A 507 -20.00 14.17 0.86
N ALA A 508 -20.92 13.34 0.38
CA ALA A 508 -20.61 12.11 -0.34
C ALA A 508 -19.86 12.37 -1.66
N SER A 509 -20.21 13.43 -2.39
CA SER A 509 -19.55 13.84 -3.64
C SER A 509 -18.07 14.21 -3.47
N LYS A 510 -17.65 14.61 -2.27
CA LYS A 510 -16.27 14.99 -1.94
C LYS A 510 -15.41 13.88 -1.37
N ALA A 511 -15.99 12.71 -1.09
CA ALA A 511 -15.27 11.60 -0.47
C ALA A 511 -14.02 11.20 -1.26
N PHE A 512 -12.92 10.92 -0.54
CA PHE A 512 -11.70 10.41 -1.18
C PHE A 512 -11.93 9.03 -1.81
N THR A 513 -12.72 8.19 -1.15
CA THR A 513 -13.17 6.88 -1.64
C THR A 513 -14.67 6.94 -1.86
N TYR A 514 -15.13 6.74 -3.09
CA TYR A 514 -16.55 6.81 -3.39
C TYR A 514 -17.30 5.57 -2.93
N THR A 515 -18.52 5.77 -2.43
CA THR A 515 -19.46 4.75 -1.96
C THR A 515 -20.72 4.76 -2.83
N PRO A 516 -20.77 3.99 -3.93
CA PRO A 516 -21.84 4.10 -4.94
C PRO A 516 -23.22 3.78 -4.37
N SER A 517 -23.26 2.83 -3.42
CA SER A 517 -24.45 2.46 -2.65
C SER A 517 -25.00 3.64 -1.86
N THR A 518 -24.16 4.37 -1.12
CA THR A 518 -24.56 5.54 -0.34
C THR A 518 -25.02 6.68 -1.24
N ILE A 519 -24.28 7.01 -2.30
CA ILE A 519 -24.67 8.07 -3.24
C ILE A 519 -26.02 7.77 -3.90
N LYS A 520 -26.19 6.53 -4.38
CA LYS A 520 -27.46 6.08 -4.97
C LYS A 520 -28.61 6.19 -3.95
N LEU A 521 -28.38 5.74 -2.73
CA LEU A 521 -29.37 5.81 -1.66
C LEU A 521 -29.80 7.26 -1.40
N LEU A 522 -28.85 8.19 -1.27
CA LEU A 522 -29.13 9.60 -1.03
C LEU A 522 -29.99 10.22 -2.15
N LEU A 523 -29.67 9.91 -3.40
CA LEU A 523 -30.44 10.35 -4.56
C LEU A 523 -31.87 9.76 -4.57
N GLU A 524 -32.03 8.49 -4.22
CA GLU A 524 -33.34 7.83 -4.09
C GLU A 524 -34.17 8.40 -2.93
N HIS A 525 -33.52 8.92 -1.88
CA HIS A 525 -34.15 9.59 -0.74
C HIS A 525 -34.46 11.08 -1.01
N GLY A 526 -34.29 11.54 -2.26
CA GLY A 526 -34.73 12.87 -2.70
C GLY A 526 -33.69 13.98 -2.56
N GLU A 527 -32.42 13.67 -2.31
CA GLU A 527 -31.35 14.65 -2.43
C GLU A 527 -31.21 15.12 -3.88
N LEU A 528 -31.09 16.45 -4.07
CA LEU A 528 -31.12 17.06 -5.40
C LEU A 528 -29.69 17.28 -5.94
N PRO A 529 -29.26 16.57 -7.01
CA PRO A 529 -27.88 16.64 -7.48
C PRO A 529 -27.46 18.01 -8.02
N ASN A 530 -28.42 18.82 -8.46
CA ASN A 530 -28.17 20.12 -9.09
C ASN A 530 -28.50 21.32 -8.18
N GLN A 531 -29.00 21.11 -6.97
CA GLN A 531 -29.31 22.21 -6.06
C GLN A 531 -28.01 22.72 -5.42
N PRO A 532 -27.66 24.01 -5.55
CA PRO A 532 -26.52 24.57 -4.85
C PRO A 532 -26.82 24.62 -3.35
N GLU A 533 -25.79 24.44 -2.52
CA GLU A 533 -25.92 24.54 -1.06
C GLU A 533 -26.18 25.99 -0.64
N ASP A 534 -26.98 26.20 0.42
CA ASP A 534 -27.47 27.53 0.88
C ASP A 534 -26.37 28.50 1.37
N ILE A 535 -25.08 28.13 1.29
CA ILE A 535 -23.94 28.96 1.64
C ILE A 535 -23.34 29.52 0.34
N GLN A 536 -23.28 30.86 0.25
CA GLN A 536 -23.06 31.69 -0.96
C GLN A 536 -21.86 31.37 -1.90
N VAL A 537 -21.07 30.32 -1.66
CA VAL A 537 -19.86 29.97 -2.43
C VAL A 537 -19.80 28.47 -2.83
N MET A 538 -20.79 27.64 -2.46
CA MET A 538 -20.71 26.20 -2.68
C MET A 538 -21.39 25.74 -3.99
N LEU A 539 -20.71 24.82 -4.69
CA LEU A 539 -21.23 24.15 -5.89
C LEU A 539 -22.35 23.17 -5.53
N ALA A 540 -23.25 22.89 -6.47
CA ALA A 540 -24.18 21.77 -6.34
C ALA A 540 -23.43 20.42 -6.19
N PRO A 541 -24.00 19.40 -5.54
CA PRO A 541 -23.33 18.11 -5.31
C PRO A 541 -22.76 17.48 -6.59
N TRP A 542 -23.48 17.56 -7.70
CA TRP A 542 -23.02 17.08 -9.00
C TRP A 542 -21.77 17.83 -9.50
N LEU A 543 -21.78 19.16 -9.42
CA LEU A 543 -20.66 19.98 -9.88
C LEU A 543 -19.46 19.89 -8.94
N SER A 544 -19.70 19.70 -7.64
CA SER A 544 -18.66 19.38 -6.67
C SER A 544 -17.98 18.06 -7.04
N PHE A 545 -18.75 16.99 -7.29
CA PHE A 545 -18.24 15.70 -7.76
C PHE A 545 -17.41 15.85 -9.05
N VAL A 546 -17.96 16.54 -10.06
CA VAL A 546 -17.26 16.79 -11.34
C VAL A 546 -15.94 17.53 -11.13
N ARG A 547 -15.89 18.50 -10.21
CA ARG A 547 -14.66 19.21 -9.85
C ARG A 547 -13.64 18.28 -9.23
N GLU A 548 -14.04 17.41 -8.31
CA GLU A 548 -13.12 16.48 -7.62
C GLU A 548 -12.49 15.44 -8.55
N VAL A 549 -13.19 15.04 -9.63
CA VAL A 549 -12.66 14.13 -10.66
C VAL A 549 -11.95 14.86 -11.81
N SER A 550 -12.02 16.20 -11.86
CA SER A 550 -11.46 17.01 -12.94
C SER A 550 -9.92 17.06 -12.93
N PRO A 551 -9.28 17.42 -14.07
CA PRO A 551 -7.82 17.54 -14.16
C PRO A 551 -7.19 18.56 -13.21
N TRP A 552 -8.01 19.49 -12.70
CA TRP A 552 -7.59 20.58 -11.81
C TRP A 552 -7.75 20.25 -10.32
N GLY A 553 -8.27 19.06 -9.99
CA GLY A 553 -8.32 18.57 -8.61
C GLY A 553 -6.93 18.25 -8.05
N GLN A 554 -6.79 18.29 -6.72
CA GLN A 554 -5.52 18.03 -6.02
C GLN A 554 -4.96 16.61 -6.26
N LEU A 555 -5.83 15.66 -6.66
CA LEU A 555 -5.52 14.23 -6.82
C LEU A 555 -5.82 13.75 -8.26
N ARG A 556 -4.93 14.12 -9.19
CA ARG A 556 -5.07 13.87 -10.63
C ARG A 556 -5.27 12.37 -10.97
N GLY A 557 -6.19 12.07 -11.89
CA GLY A 557 -6.33 10.78 -12.60
C GLY A 557 -6.92 9.60 -11.80
N ARG A 558 -6.55 9.41 -10.52
CA ARG A 558 -7.03 8.27 -9.71
C ARG A 558 -8.52 8.35 -9.36
N ARG A 559 -9.00 9.53 -8.97
CA ARG A 559 -10.42 9.74 -8.64
C ARG A 559 -11.33 9.54 -9.85
N PHE A 560 -10.89 9.97 -11.03
CA PHE A 560 -11.65 9.74 -12.27
C PHE A 560 -11.79 8.25 -12.62
N SER A 561 -10.69 7.48 -12.57
CA SER A 561 -10.75 6.04 -12.81
C SER A 561 -11.67 5.32 -11.83
N SER A 562 -11.53 5.63 -10.54
CA SER A 562 -12.40 5.06 -9.49
C SER A 562 -13.87 5.42 -9.70
N ALA A 563 -14.17 6.68 -10.04
CA ALA A 563 -15.53 7.14 -10.31
C ALA A 563 -16.17 6.44 -11.52
N LEU A 564 -15.38 6.20 -12.57
CA LEU A 564 -15.81 5.42 -13.73
C LEU A 564 -16.12 3.97 -13.36
N GLU A 565 -15.17 3.28 -12.71
CA GLU A 565 -15.32 1.88 -12.28
C GLU A 565 -16.54 1.68 -11.37
N CYS A 566 -16.82 2.66 -10.52
CA CYS A 566 -17.97 2.71 -9.64
C CYS A 566 -19.30 3.08 -10.34
N GLY A 567 -19.27 3.49 -11.62
CA GLY A 567 -20.45 3.89 -12.38
C GLY A 567 -21.12 5.19 -11.89
N LEU A 568 -20.39 6.05 -11.19
CA LEU A 568 -20.97 7.22 -10.50
C LEU A 568 -21.59 8.23 -11.46
N PHE A 569 -20.95 8.49 -12.60
CA PHE A 569 -21.50 9.37 -13.63
C PHE A 569 -22.89 8.90 -14.07
N SER A 570 -23.03 7.60 -14.36
CA SER A 570 -24.32 7.01 -14.72
C SER A 570 -25.34 7.10 -13.58
N ILE A 571 -24.93 6.90 -12.32
CA ILE A 571 -25.82 7.02 -11.15
C ILE A 571 -26.36 8.44 -11.02
N PHE A 572 -25.50 9.46 -11.04
CA PHE A 572 -25.91 10.86 -10.96
C PHE A 572 -26.83 11.25 -12.13
N LEU A 573 -26.45 10.89 -13.36
CA LEU A 573 -27.24 11.18 -14.55
C LEU A 573 -28.58 10.44 -14.54
N ALA A 574 -28.66 9.21 -14.05
CA ALA A 574 -29.93 8.50 -13.89
C ALA A 574 -30.90 9.24 -12.95
N HIS A 575 -30.38 9.94 -11.95
CA HIS A 575 -31.15 10.72 -10.97
C HIS A 575 -31.24 12.22 -11.30
N GLY A 576 -31.05 12.59 -12.57
CA GLY A 576 -31.36 13.94 -13.05
C GLY A 576 -30.23 14.95 -12.92
N ALA A 577 -28.99 14.53 -12.68
CA ALA A 577 -27.83 15.42 -12.77
C ALA A 577 -27.75 16.09 -14.16
N ASP A 578 -27.43 17.38 -14.18
CA ASP A 578 -27.37 18.18 -15.40
C ASP A 578 -26.02 18.02 -16.11
N PRO A 579 -25.94 17.35 -17.28
CA PRO A 579 -24.68 17.24 -18.01
C PRO A 579 -24.15 18.59 -18.51
N ASN A 580 -24.99 19.63 -18.52
CA ASN A 580 -24.67 20.99 -18.96
C ASN A 580 -24.37 21.95 -17.81
N GLY A 581 -24.36 21.44 -16.57
CA GLY A 581 -24.00 22.22 -15.40
C GLY A 581 -22.62 22.86 -15.57
N GLN A 582 -22.54 24.17 -15.30
CA GLN A 582 -21.37 24.99 -15.57
C GLN A 582 -20.44 25.00 -14.36
N LEU A 583 -19.22 24.47 -14.54
CA LEU A 583 -18.16 24.54 -13.54
C LEU A 583 -17.19 25.67 -13.90
N PRO A 584 -17.00 26.68 -13.02
CA PRO A 584 -16.01 27.74 -13.25
C PRO A 584 -14.59 27.16 -13.17
N VAL A 585 -13.81 27.35 -14.24
CA VAL A 585 -12.42 26.88 -14.34
C VAL A 585 -11.44 28.03 -14.13
N THR A 586 -11.78 29.21 -14.65
CA THR A 586 -11.05 30.48 -14.43
C THR A 586 -12.05 31.64 -14.29
N PRO A 587 -11.61 32.81 -13.76
CA PRO A 587 -12.45 33.99 -13.75
C PRO A 587 -12.98 34.31 -15.16
N GLY A 588 -14.31 34.27 -15.33
CA GLY A 588 -14.97 34.54 -16.60
C GLY A 588 -15.10 33.36 -17.56
N TYR A 589 -14.67 32.15 -17.17
CA TYR A 589 -14.77 30.95 -18.01
C TYR A 589 -15.27 29.72 -17.26
N SER A 590 -16.27 29.06 -17.82
CA SER A 590 -16.90 27.85 -17.26
C SER A 590 -16.99 26.76 -18.32
N LEU A 591 -16.89 25.51 -17.88
CA LEU A 591 -17.06 24.33 -18.73
C LEU A 591 -18.24 23.50 -18.26
N THR A 592 -18.92 22.85 -19.19
CA THR A 592 -19.96 21.88 -18.86
C THR A 592 -19.34 20.63 -18.23
N ALA A 593 -20.09 19.98 -17.35
CA ALA A 593 -19.70 18.67 -16.80
C ALA A 593 -19.38 17.66 -17.92
N PHE A 594 -20.14 17.67 -19.01
CA PHE A 594 -19.89 16.84 -20.18
C PHE A 594 -18.57 17.17 -20.90
N ALA A 595 -18.21 18.45 -21.06
CA ALA A 595 -16.94 18.84 -21.67
C ALA A 595 -15.74 18.37 -20.84
N ILE A 596 -15.83 18.47 -19.51
CA ILE A 596 -14.81 17.98 -18.57
C ILE A 596 -14.67 16.46 -18.67
N TYR A 597 -15.79 15.73 -18.70
CA TYR A 597 -15.81 14.27 -18.88
C TYR A 597 -15.12 13.85 -20.18
N LEU A 598 -15.44 14.51 -21.30
CA LEU A 598 -14.79 14.25 -22.58
C LEU A 598 -13.29 14.52 -22.51
N GLN A 599 -12.85 15.65 -21.93
CA GLN A 599 -11.44 16.01 -21.81
C GLN A 599 -10.62 14.94 -21.07
N LEU A 600 -11.17 14.35 -20.00
CA LEU A 600 -10.49 13.33 -19.19
C LEU A 600 -10.15 12.06 -20.00
N THR A 601 -11.01 11.69 -20.96
CA THR A 601 -10.79 10.62 -21.96
C THR A 601 -9.53 10.81 -22.80
N PHE A 602 -9.21 12.06 -23.10
CA PHE A 602 -8.13 12.39 -24.00
C PHE A 602 -6.81 12.66 -23.27
N SER A 603 -6.87 12.91 -21.96
CA SER A 603 -5.72 12.95 -21.06
C SER A 603 -5.10 11.54 -20.90
N THR A 604 -3.79 11.44 -20.70
CA THR A 604 -2.95 10.23 -20.86
C THR A 604 -3.19 9.06 -19.87
N HIS A 605 -4.35 8.96 -19.21
CA HIS A 605 -4.63 7.99 -18.14
C HIS A 605 -5.56 6.82 -18.54
N VAL A 606 -6.04 6.77 -19.78
CA VAL A 606 -6.98 5.71 -20.23
C VAL A 606 -6.28 4.38 -20.60
N SER A 607 -4.97 4.24 -20.39
CA SER A 607 -4.27 2.98 -20.63
C SER A 607 -4.61 1.87 -19.64
N GLU A 608 -5.12 2.22 -18.45
CA GLU A 608 -5.41 1.28 -17.34
C GLU A 608 -6.91 0.95 -17.17
N ILE A 609 -7.82 1.70 -17.83
CA ILE A 609 -9.27 1.62 -17.60
C ILE A 609 -9.95 0.68 -18.60
N SER A 610 -11.00 -0.04 -18.18
CA SER A 610 -11.89 -0.75 -19.11
C SER A 610 -12.58 0.24 -20.06
N SER A 611 -12.28 0.10 -21.35
CA SER A 611 -12.91 0.87 -22.42
C SER A 611 -14.45 0.77 -22.40
N GLU A 612 -15.01 -0.28 -21.82
CA GLU A 612 -16.45 -0.49 -21.75
C GLU A 612 -17.12 0.40 -20.70
N THR A 613 -16.50 0.56 -19.52
CA THR A 613 -17.02 1.39 -18.44
C THR A 613 -17.10 2.86 -18.82
N TYR A 614 -16.09 3.34 -19.56
CA TYR A 614 -16.10 4.67 -20.13
C TYR A 614 -17.24 4.84 -21.15
N LEU A 615 -17.40 3.88 -22.07
CA LEU A 615 -18.46 3.97 -23.09
C LEU A 615 -19.86 3.88 -22.47
N HIS A 616 -20.02 3.13 -21.39
CA HIS A 616 -21.26 3.09 -20.62
C HIS A 616 -21.62 4.47 -20.04
N SER A 617 -20.66 5.11 -19.37
CA SER A 617 -20.87 6.46 -18.82
C SER A 617 -21.14 7.49 -19.93
N LEU A 618 -20.47 7.38 -21.09
CA LEU A 618 -20.74 8.20 -22.27
C LEU A 618 -22.18 8.02 -22.77
N SER A 619 -22.69 6.79 -22.86
CA SER A 619 -24.10 6.55 -23.22
C SER A 619 -25.05 7.27 -22.27
N SER A 620 -24.81 7.21 -20.96
CA SER A 620 -25.64 7.91 -19.96
C SER A 620 -25.62 9.43 -20.15
N PHE A 621 -24.47 10.01 -20.51
CA PHE A 621 -24.39 11.44 -20.84
C PHE A 621 -25.21 11.77 -22.09
N LEU A 622 -25.05 10.98 -23.15
CA LEU A 622 -25.74 11.17 -24.43
C LEU A 622 -27.27 11.10 -24.26
N GLU A 623 -27.77 10.19 -23.42
CA GLU A 623 -29.19 10.07 -23.10
C GLU A 623 -29.77 11.38 -22.52
N ARG A 624 -28.96 12.16 -21.77
CA ARG A 624 -29.36 13.40 -21.10
C ARG A 624 -29.18 14.69 -21.91
N ASN A 625 -28.94 14.58 -23.23
CA ASN A 625 -28.88 15.70 -24.17
C ASN A 625 -27.84 16.79 -23.79
N PRO A 626 -26.55 16.46 -23.79
CA PRO A 626 -25.52 17.41 -23.43
C PRO A 626 -25.29 18.44 -24.57
N ASP A 627 -24.86 19.64 -24.20
CA ASP A 627 -24.48 20.74 -25.08
C ASP A 627 -23.05 20.52 -25.57
N PHE A 628 -22.95 20.15 -26.84
CA PHE A 628 -21.67 19.95 -27.53
C PHE A 628 -21.03 21.26 -27.98
N SER A 629 -21.77 22.36 -28.12
CA SER A 629 -21.20 23.65 -28.54
C SER A 629 -20.21 24.19 -27.50
N ALA A 630 -20.46 23.91 -26.21
CA ALA A 630 -19.57 24.22 -25.10
C ALA A 630 -18.23 23.46 -25.18
N CYS A 631 -18.19 22.30 -25.85
CA CYS A 631 -16.94 21.54 -26.05
C CYS A 631 -16.02 22.17 -27.11
N VAL A 632 -16.56 23.05 -27.97
CA VAL A 632 -15.84 23.70 -29.08
C VAL A 632 -15.30 25.07 -28.68
N ARG A 633 -16.00 25.79 -27.80
CA ARG A 633 -15.55 27.08 -27.21
C ARG A 633 -14.31 26.96 -26.32
N LEU A 634 -13.80 25.74 -26.13
CA LEU A 634 -12.49 25.44 -25.53
C LEU A 634 -11.33 25.96 -26.38
N ASP A 635 -11.45 25.89 -27.72
CA ASP A 635 -10.36 26.31 -28.61
C ASP A 635 -10.15 27.84 -28.58
N ASP A 636 -11.21 28.65 -28.55
CA ASP A 636 -11.09 30.11 -28.61
C ASP A 636 -10.53 30.74 -27.33
N TYR A 637 -10.87 30.23 -26.15
CA TYR A 637 -10.46 30.85 -24.88
C TYR A 637 -9.01 30.50 -24.49
N PHE A 638 -8.59 29.23 -24.64
CA PHE A 638 -7.21 28.82 -24.36
C PHE A 638 -6.20 29.43 -25.36
N TYR A 639 -6.64 29.72 -26.60
CA TYR A 639 -5.85 30.47 -27.58
C TYR A 639 -5.74 31.97 -27.28
N GLN A 640 -6.79 32.60 -26.73
CA GLN A 640 -6.88 34.07 -26.66
C GLN A 640 -6.49 34.69 -25.31
N GLN A 641 -6.52 33.97 -24.18
CA GLN A 641 -6.25 34.57 -22.86
C GLN A 641 -5.23 33.80 -22.02
N LYS A 642 -3.95 33.78 -22.41
CA LYS A 642 -2.90 33.49 -21.42
C LYS A 642 -2.86 34.67 -20.41
N PRO A 643 -3.12 34.47 -19.10
CA PRO A 643 -2.93 35.55 -18.14
C PRO A 643 -1.44 35.93 -18.09
N ALA A 644 -1.13 37.22 -18.00
CA ALA A 644 0.26 37.69 -17.82
C ALA A 644 0.82 37.36 -16.42
N ASP A 645 -0.03 36.86 -15.52
CA ASP A 645 0.30 36.45 -14.16
C ASP A 645 0.69 34.96 -14.12
N GLU A 646 1.91 34.68 -13.66
CA GLU A 646 2.53 33.34 -13.60
C GLU A 646 1.93 32.40 -12.52
N SER A 647 0.89 32.84 -11.81
CA SER A 647 0.14 32.01 -10.86
C SER A 647 -0.70 30.89 -11.51
N TYR A 648 -0.95 30.95 -12.83
CA TYR A 648 -1.71 29.94 -13.60
C TYR A 648 -0.81 28.93 -14.32
N LYS A 649 -0.01 28.18 -13.56
CA LYS A 649 1.00 27.22 -14.05
C LYS A 649 0.48 25.95 -14.75
N TRP A 650 -0.84 25.79 -14.87
CA TRP A 650 -1.50 24.63 -15.48
C TRP A 650 -2.04 24.92 -16.90
N TRP A 651 -1.78 26.12 -17.44
CA TRP A 651 -2.14 26.50 -18.81
C TRP A 651 -1.34 25.67 -19.84
N PRO A 652 -1.96 25.07 -20.88
CA PRO A 652 -1.24 24.36 -21.95
C PRO A 652 -0.28 25.31 -22.70
N ASP A 653 0.92 24.86 -23.04
CA ASP A 653 1.87 25.66 -23.84
C ASP A 653 1.32 25.95 -25.25
N GLN A 654 1.68 27.11 -25.81
CA GLN A 654 1.21 27.53 -27.13
C GLN A 654 1.60 26.51 -28.20
N GLY A 655 0.60 25.83 -28.76
CA GLY A 655 0.75 24.72 -29.72
C GLY A 655 -0.20 23.54 -29.48
N GLU A 656 -0.97 23.55 -28.39
CA GLU A 656 -1.93 22.50 -28.07
C GLU A 656 -3.37 22.88 -28.45
N SER A 657 -3.73 22.75 -29.74
CA SER A 657 -5.14 22.71 -30.17
C SER A 657 -5.86 21.47 -29.56
N SER A 658 -7.17 21.59 -29.33
CA SER A 658 -7.97 20.70 -28.47
C SER A 658 -7.76 19.19 -28.64
N THR A 659 -8.03 18.46 -27.57
CA THR A 659 -7.79 17.01 -27.50
C THR A 659 -8.75 16.17 -28.37
N VAL A 660 -9.90 16.72 -28.75
CA VAL A 660 -10.82 16.16 -29.75
C VAL A 660 -10.24 16.33 -31.17
N LEU A 661 -9.73 17.52 -31.49
CA LEU A 661 -9.01 17.78 -32.75
C LEU A 661 -7.76 16.91 -32.86
N ARG A 662 -6.94 16.79 -31.81
CA ARG A 662 -5.80 15.84 -31.76
C ARG A 662 -6.22 14.38 -31.86
N ALA A 663 -7.41 13.98 -31.37
CA ALA A 663 -7.88 12.60 -31.54
C ALA A 663 -8.27 12.31 -32.99
N CYS A 664 -8.95 13.26 -33.64
CA CYS A 664 -9.26 13.21 -35.07
C CYS A 664 -7.99 13.28 -35.93
N ASP A 665 -7.04 14.15 -35.59
CA ASP A 665 -5.74 14.28 -36.24
C ASP A 665 -4.85 13.05 -35.98
N GLY A 666 -4.87 12.51 -34.77
CA GLY A 666 -4.18 11.27 -34.38
C GLY A 666 -4.69 10.06 -35.15
N LEU A 667 -6.02 9.91 -35.28
CA LEU A 667 -6.66 8.92 -36.15
C LEU A 667 -6.27 9.11 -37.62
N SER A 668 -6.20 10.35 -38.10
CA SER A 668 -5.77 10.65 -39.47
C SER A 668 -4.26 10.37 -39.72
N SER A 669 -3.40 10.58 -38.72
CA SER A 669 -1.94 10.38 -38.79
C SER A 669 -1.52 8.90 -38.82
N VAL A 670 -2.32 8.02 -38.22
CA VAL A 670 -2.12 6.56 -38.27
C VAL A 670 -2.51 6.02 -39.65
N ARG A 671 -3.43 6.70 -40.34
CA ARG A 671 -3.90 6.34 -41.68
C ARG A 671 -2.88 6.65 -42.78
N SER A 672 -2.04 7.67 -42.59
CA SER A 672 -1.02 8.11 -43.54
C SER A 672 0.31 7.35 -43.45
N ARG A 673 0.48 6.44 -42.47
CA ARG A 673 1.62 5.52 -42.39
C ARG A 673 1.20 4.11 -42.78
N PRO A 674 1.87 3.44 -43.74
CA PRO A 674 1.55 2.04 -44.06
C PRO A 674 1.81 1.16 -42.82
N PRO A 675 0.94 0.18 -42.51
CA PRO A 675 1.18 -0.70 -41.38
C PRO A 675 2.42 -1.54 -41.68
N LEU A 676 3.44 -1.44 -40.84
CA LEU A 676 4.46 -2.49 -40.74
C LEU A 676 3.70 -3.79 -40.40
N ARG A 677 3.84 -4.83 -41.24
CA ARG A 677 3.13 -6.11 -41.08
C ARG A 677 3.23 -6.58 -39.63
N GLY A 678 2.08 -6.64 -38.94
CA GLY A 678 1.96 -7.20 -37.59
C GLY A 678 1.59 -6.25 -36.45
N MET A 679 1.47 -4.93 -36.66
CA MET A 679 1.03 -4.02 -35.59
C MET A 679 -0.50 -4.07 -35.36
N ILE A 680 -0.90 -4.58 -34.19
CA ILE A 680 -2.27 -4.51 -33.65
C ILE A 680 -2.56 -3.05 -33.25
N PRO A 681 -3.73 -2.46 -33.60
CA PRO A 681 -4.08 -1.10 -33.16
C PRO A 681 -4.03 -1.00 -31.64
N SER A 682 -3.40 0.04 -31.09
CA SER A 682 -3.34 0.24 -29.63
C SER A 682 -4.77 0.32 -29.07
N ARG A 683 -4.99 -0.22 -27.87
CA ARG A 683 -6.31 -0.22 -27.19
C ARG A 683 -6.94 1.18 -27.15
N ARG A 684 -6.11 2.22 -27.02
CA ARG A 684 -6.50 3.64 -27.04
C ARG A 684 -7.15 4.07 -28.35
N LEU A 685 -6.58 3.71 -29.51
CA LEU A 685 -7.13 4.05 -30.82
C LEU A 685 -8.52 3.44 -31.05
N LYS A 686 -8.72 2.20 -30.60
CA LYS A 686 -10.03 1.52 -30.69
C LYS A 686 -11.09 2.21 -29.83
N LEU A 687 -10.73 2.61 -28.62
CA LEU A 687 -11.64 3.36 -27.75
C LEU A 687 -12.01 4.71 -28.36
N LEU A 688 -11.02 5.49 -28.82
CA LEU A 688 -11.25 6.80 -29.43
C LEU A 688 -12.18 6.71 -30.65
N SER A 689 -11.98 5.71 -31.52
CA SER A 689 -12.86 5.46 -32.66
C SER A 689 -14.31 5.23 -32.23
N ARG A 690 -14.56 4.44 -31.18
CA ARG A 690 -15.90 4.15 -30.67
C ARG A 690 -16.57 5.37 -30.02
N VAL A 691 -15.80 6.19 -29.31
CA VAL A 691 -16.29 7.45 -28.72
C VAL A 691 -16.77 8.40 -29.80
N VAL A 692 -15.96 8.61 -30.84
CA VAL A 692 -16.32 9.47 -31.98
C VAL A 692 -17.55 8.93 -32.71
N GLU A 693 -17.61 7.61 -32.95
CA GLU A 693 -18.77 6.97 -33.58
C GLU A 693 -20.06 7.18 -32.78
N MET A 694 -20.03 7.00 -31.46
CA MET A 694 -21.19 7.22 -30.59
C MET A 694 -21.67 8.67 -30.62
N ILE A 695 -20.74 9.63 -30.56
CA ILE A 695 -21.05 11.07 -30.61
C ILE A 695 -21.70 11.43 -31.95
N ILE A 696 -21.13 10.99 -33.07
CA ILE A 696 -21.69 11.27 -34.41
C ILE A 696 -23.07 10.64 -34.55
N ARG A 697 -23.22 9.36 -34.16
CA ARG A 697 -24.49 8.65 -34.28
C ARG A 697 -25.61 9.35 -33.52
N GLU A 698 -25.31 9.85 -32.32
CA GLU A 698 -26.31 10.55 -31.52
C GLU A 698 -26.55 11.98 -32.01
N GLY A 699 -25.50 12.69 -32.46
CA GLY A 699 -25.63 14.02 -33.04
C GLY A 699 -26.46 14.06 -34.33
N VAL A 700 -26.33 13.04 -35.18
CA VAL A 700 -27.17 12.86 -36.37
C VAL A 700 -28.63 12.61 -35.98
N LYS A 701 -28.89 11.79 -34.96
CA LYS A 701 -30.28 11.56 -34.50
C LYS A 701 -30.93 12.81 -33.92
N ARG A 702 -30.14 13.70 -33.30
CA ARG A 702 -30.62 14.83 -32.51
C ARG A 702 -30.51 16.19 -33.21
N ASN A 703 -30.10 16.23 -34.48
CA ASN A 703 -29.91 17.47 -35.24
C ASN A 703 -29.01 18.49 -34.51
N TRP A 704 -27.91 18.03 -33.90
CA TRP A 704 -26.89 18.96 -33.42
C TRP A 704 -26.31 19.75 -34.58
N ASP A 705 -25.82 20.97 -34.28
CA ASP A 705 -25.29 21.88 -35.29
C ASP A 705 -24.24 21.17 -36.16
N LEU A 706 -24.60 20.97 -37.43
CA LEU A 706 -23.87 20.13 -38.38
C LEU A 706 -22.58 20.80 -38.86
N GLU A 707 -22.34 22.07 -38.51
CA GLU A 707 -21.06 22.76 -38.77
C GLU A 707 -19.89 22.18 -37.95
N LEU A 708 -20.17 21.42 -36.89
CA LEU A 708 -19.15 20.78 -36.04
C LEU A 708 -18.74 19.38 -36.53
N LEU A 709 -19.56 18.72 -37.33
CA LEU A 709 -19.31 17.38 -37.90
C LEU A 709 -18.04 17.24 -38.75
N PRO A 710 -17.61 18.24 -39.56
CA PRO A 710 -16.36 18.21 -40.32
C PRO A 710 -15.10 18.08 -39.46
N TYR A 711 -15.16 18.42 -38.18
CA TYR A 711 -14.05 18.23 -37.24
C TYR A 711 -13.94 16.78 -36.75
N PHE A 712 -15.05 16.04 -36.72
CA PHE A 712 -15.10 14.62 -36.34
C PHE A 712 -14.90 13.68 -37.52
N ALA A 713 -15.35 14.08 -38.72
CA ALA A 713 -15.27 13.27 -39.94
C ALA A 713 -13.83 13.07 -40.47
N ARG A 714 -12.84 13.86 -40.03
CA ARG A 714 -11.44 13.72 -40.48
C ARG A 714 -10.72 12.46 -39.98
N GLY A 715 -11.28 11.77 -38.96
CA GLY A 715 -10.65 10.62 -38.30
C GLY A 715 -11.32 9.26 -38.48
N LEU A 716 -12.49 9.16 -39.13
CA LEU A 716 -13.19 7.88 -39.33
C LEU A 716 -12.94 7.29 -40.73
N PRO A 717 -13.01 5.95 -40.90
CA PRO A 717 -12.87 5.29 -42.19
C PRO A 717 -13.77 5.86 -43.29
#